data_AF-A0AAJ0U151-F1
#
_entry.id   AF-A0AAJ0U151-F1
#
_cell.length_a   1.000
_cell.length_b   1.000
_cell.length_c   1.000
_cell.angle_alpha   90.00
_cell.angle_beta   90.00
_cell.angle_gamma   90.00
#
_symmetry.space_group_name_H-M   'P 1'
#
loop_
_entity.id
_entity.type
_entity.pdbx_description
1 polymer ?
#
loop_
_entity_poly.entity_id
_entity_poly.type
_entity_poly.pdbx_seq_one_letter_code
_entity_poly.pdbx_strand_id
1 'polypeptide(L)'
;MSIYSIGLSGLNAAQNALKTTSNNISNVYTPGYNREVTILQENGALPTGVRVTEIQRQFNQFVAEQLNDSLTETRSLEAYQTQVSQINNLLADREAGLSPLMQNFFSSLEDLASAPSDPASRQGVLGTAETMTAQFRAFDGYLDDMQQGVNGQIRDEVTQINNLTEQLAGLNREIALARASRGQAPNGLLDQRDHVIEQLNERMNVRLNIQDGTTYNIGLPNGQQLVTGTSAFELVAVDSPNDPQRTIVAYRDGSGSNASVIPLDEGLITGGTLGGLMTFRSEALDKTQNQMGQLAASLVTGFNDQHRLGQDSNGDQGADFFGIGQPQAFSNDRNNGTAEVTEVIFDEPNIDQLRATDYEVRVIDASVSPPEFSVVRKDNGEALAEAPAGQAPAAGEYAFADPNGDGTDATLTFGGVVLTFDDSDLLADNDRFEVQPVRRAAGDMDTLITELDEIAAGALVATEGDMEISVLTAAEGAFAGAPPEYELELSDAGGLQFASTSLSVPADVLVNGETRVVDADGVVRNADDTADAVLAAGDRVTVDGVGFRIDALPEAAASPAELTLQEAASGPGDNRNAIALQDLQSEDLVAGRATLTQAYASMVSDVGNRANIVQVNLEASQGITEQIEALQQSESGVNLDEEAANLIRFQQYYAANARVIDTASTLLDTILGLRN
;
A
#
# COMPACT_ATOMS: atom_id res chain seq x y z
N MET A 1 22.73 -63.45 -44.88
CA MET A 1 21.98 -62.17 -44.91
C MET A 1 21.60 -61.64 -43.51
N SER A 2 21.38 -62.47 -42.48
CA SER A 2 20.91 -62.01 -41.15
C SER A 2 21.97 -61.29 -40.28
N ILE A 3 23.23 -61.74 -40.26
CA ILE A 3 24.24 -61.18 -39.32
C ILE A 3 24.75 -59.78 -39.71
N TYR A 4 24.82 -59.49 -41.02
CA TYR A 4 25.22 -58.16 -41.53
C TYR A 4 24.16 -57.10 -41.17
N SER A 5 22.87 -57.41 -41.34
CA SER A 5 21.78 -56.50 -40.99
C SER A 5 21.69 -56.25 -39.48
N ILE A 6 21.96 -57.28 -38.66
CA ILE A 6 22.05 -57.14 -37.20
C ILE A 6 23.20 -56.18 -36.85
N GLY A 7 24.41 -56.41 -37.40
CA GLY A 7 25.57 -55.54 -37.19
C GLY A 7 25.33 -54.10 -37.63
N LEU A 8 24.70 -53.87 -38.79
CA LEU A 8 24.35 -52.53 -39.27
C LEU A 8 23.35 -51.83 -38.35
N SER A 9 22.32 -52.55 -37.89
CA SER A 9 21.31 -52.01 -36.99
C SER A 9 21.90 -51.61 -35.62
N GLY A 10 22.79 -52.44 -35.06
CA GLY A 10 23.52 -52.15 -33.83
C GLY A 10 24.53 -51.01 -33.99
N LEU A 11 25.19 -50.89 -35.14
CA LEU A 11 26.10 -49.79 -35.44
C LEU A 11 25.35 -48.44 -35.48
N ASN A 12 24.20 -48.40 -36.16
CA ASN A 12 23.35 -47.20 -36.21
C ASN A 12 22.79 -46.83 -34.83
N ALA A 13 22.40 -47.82 -34.02
CA ALA A 13 21.97 -47.59 -32.64
C ALA A 13 23.11 -46.99 -31.78
N ALA A 14 24.31 -47.56 -31.87
CA ALA A 14 25.49 -47.05 -31.18
C ALA A 14 25.85 -45.62 -31.60
N GLN A 15 25.75 -45.30 -32.90
CA GLN A 15 26.03 -43.96 -33.41
C GLN A 15 25.04 -42.91 -32.87
N ASN A 16 23.74 -43.23 -32.82
CA ASN A 16 22.73 -42.33 -32.25
C ASN A 16 22.90 -42.16 -30.74
N ALA A 17 23.23 -43.24 -30.03
CA ALA A 17 23.52 -43.18 -28.60
C ALA A 17 24.76 -42.32 -28.30
N LEU A 18 25.82 -42.45 -29.09
CA LEU A 18 27.01 -41.58 -29.01
C LEU A 18 26.67 -40.11 -29.26
N LYS A 19 25.83 -39.83 -30.27
CA LYS A 19 25.39 -38.47 -30.58
C LYS A 19 24.58 -37.87 -29.43
N THR A 20 23.66 -38.66 -28.85
CA THR A 20 22.81 -38.23 -27.72
C THR A 20 23.65 -37.91 -26.49
N THR A 21 24.54 -38.83 -26.08
CA THR A 21 25.46 -38.58 -24.97
C THR A 21 26.39 -37.38 -25.24
N SER A 22 26.89 -37.22 -26.48
CA SER A 22 27.69 -36.05 -26.84
C SER A 22 26.89 -34.75 -26.76
N ASN A 23 25.61 -34.76 -27.11
CA ASN A 23 24.71 -33.61 -26.96
C ASN A 23 24.49 -33.29 -25.47
N ASN A 24 24.22 -34.29 -24.63
CA ASN A 24 24.07 -34.09 -23.18
C ASN A 24 25.30 -33.44 -22.56
N ILE A 25 26.49 -33.97 -22.84
CA ILE A 25 27.76 -33.41 -22.34
C ILE A 25 27.97 -31.97 -22.81
N SER A 26 27.61 -31.68 -24.08
CA SER A 26 27.83 -30.36 -24.66
C SER A 26 26.85 -29.30 -24.12
N ASN A 27 25.64 -29.72 -23.74
CA ASN A 27 24.58 -28.85 -23.26
C ASN A 27 24.38 -28.88 -21.73
N VAL A 28 25.26 -29.55 -20.97
CA VAL A 28 25.17 -29.68 -19.50
C VAL A 28 25.02 -28.34 -18.77
N TYR A 29 25.59 -27.26 -19.32
CA TYR A 29 25.54 -25.90 -18.76
C TYR A 29 24.54 -24.98 -19.47
N THR A 30 23.67 -25.54 -20.32
CA THR A 30 22.59 -24.78 -20.96
C THR A 30 21.39 -24.78 -20.02
N PRO A 31 20.92 -23.61 -19.54
CA PRO A 31 19.73 -23.53 -18.67
C PRO A 31 18.51 -24.19 -19.32
N GLY A 32 17.71 -24.89 -18.51
CA GLY A 32 16.51 -25.60 -18.96
C GLY A 32 16.76 -26.89 -19.77
N TYR A 33 18.02 -27.29 -20.03
CA TYR A 33 18.31 -28.51 -20.79
C TYR A 33 17.98 -29.77 -19.99
N ASN A 34 17.17 -30.66 -20.57
CA ASN A 34 16.84 -31.95 -20.00
C ASN A 34 17.70 -33.07 -20.62
N ARG A 35 18.20 -33.99 -19.80
CA ARG A 35 19.02 -35.12 -20.27
C ARG A 35 18.25 -35.95 -21.30
N GLU A 36 18.87 -36.23 -22.44
CA GLU A 36 18.27 -37.07 -23.48
C GLU A 36 18.72 -38.53 -23.35
N VAL A 37 17.81 -39.49 -23.57
CA VAL A 37 18.10 -40.93 -23.56
C VAL A 37 17.64 -41.55 -24.89
N THR A 38 18.52 -42.34 -25.50
CA THR A 38 18.18 -43.11 -26.70
C THR A 38 17.40 -44.38 -26.34
N ILE A 39 16.14 -44.47 -26.78
CA ILE A 39 15.30 -45.65 -26.55
C ILE A 39 15.52 -46.66 -27.67
N LEU A 40 15.97 -47.86 -27.29
CA LEU A 40 16.24 -48.97 -28.20
C LEU A 40 15.14 -50.03 -28.09
N GLN A 41 14.71 -50.56 -29.23
CA GLN A 41 13.75 -51.66 -29.31
C GLN A 41 14.28 -52.77 -30.23
N GLU A 42 13.94 -54.03 -29.92
CA GLU A 42 14.20 -55.13 -30.85
C GLU A 42 13.43 -54.97 -32.15
N ASN A 43 14.06 -55.43 -33.24
CA ASN A 43 13.51 -55.30 -34.58
C ASN A 43 12.55 -56.48 -34.88
N GLY A 44 11.23 -56.25 -34.75
CA GLY A 44 10.17 -57.21 -35.11
C GLY A 44 9.94 -58.36 -34.11
N ALA A 45 9.03 -59.29 -34.43
CA ALA A 45 8.67 -60.43 -33.56
C ALA A 45 9.71 -61.59 -33.56
N LEU A 46 10.75 -61.49 -34.39
CA LEU A 46 11.90 -62.40 -34.43
C LEU A 46 13.15 -61.54 -34.20
N PRO A 47 14.07 -61.93 -33.29
CA PRO A 47 15.20 -61.07 -32.88
C PRO A 47 16.19 -60.90 -34.04
N THR A 48 16.07 -59.78 -34.77
CA THR A 48 16.89 -59.46 -35.96
C THR A 48 17.72 -58.18 -35.80
N GLY A 49 18.01 -57.80 -34.56
CA GLY A 49 18.83 -56.62 -34.22
C GLY A 49 18.03 -55.58 -33.43
N VAL A 50 18.54 -54.36 -33.38
CA VAL A 50 17.96 -53.24 -32.61
C VAL A 50 17.67 -52.05 -33.51
N ARG A 51 16.64 -51.28 -33.19
CA ARG A 51 16.37 -49.99 -33.82
C ARG A 51 16.23 -48.92 -32.75
N VAL A 52 16.59 -47.69 -33.11
CA VAL A 52 16.25 -46.51 -32.30
C VAL A 52 14.77 -46.20 -32.54
N THR A 53 13.96 -46.26 -31.49
CA THR A 53 12.55 -45.90 -31.57
C THR A 53 12.40 -44.39 -31.43
N GLU A 54 13.05 -43.81 -30.41
CA GLU A 54 12.93 -42.40 -30.06
C GLU A 54 14.16 -41.92 -29.27
N ILE A 55 14.44 -40.62 -29.31
CA ILE A 55 15.35 -39.95 -28.38
C ILE A 55 14.47 -39.12 -27.46
N GLN A 56 14.34 -39.56 -26.21
CA GLN A 56 13.39 -38.99 -25.27
C GLN A 56 14.12 -38.15 -24.23
N ARG A 57 13.63 -36.95 -23.93
CA ARG A 57 14.08 -36.17 -22.78
C ARG A 57 13.64 -36.83 -21.46
N GLN A 58 14.52 -36.82 -20.46
CA GLN A 58 14.15 -37.13 -19.08
C GLN A 58 13.50 -35.89 -18.50
N PHE A 59 12.19 -35.94 -18.28
CA PHE A 59 11.44 -34.81 -17.75
C PHE A 59 10.36 -35.33 -16.81
N ASN A 60 10.40 -34.85 -15.56
CA ASN A 60 9.38 -35.16 -14.57
C ASN A 60 8.45 -33.96 -14.38
N GLN A 61 7.24 -34.06 -14.95
CA GLN A 61 6.26 -32.99 -14.91
C GLN A 61 5.85 -32.59 -13.49
N PHE A 62 5.69 -33.57 -12.58
CA PHE A 62 5.29 -33.28 -11.20
C PHE A 62 6.36 -32.48 -10.46
N VAL A 63 7.64 -32.83 -10.66
CA VAL A 63 8.75 -32.08 -10.05
C VAL A 63 8.86 -30.68 -10.65
N ALA A 64 8.63 -30.52 -11.95
CA ALA A 64 8.60 -29.21 -12.60
C ALA A 64 7.45 -28.32 -12.10
N GLU A 65 6.25 -28.87 -11.92
CA GLU A 65 5.10 -28.14 -11.34
C GLU A 65 5.41 -27.70 -9.90
N GLN A 66 5.90 -28.62 -9.07
CA GLN A 66 6.28 -28.31 -7.69
C GLN A 66 7.40 -27.26 -7.60
N LEU A 67 8.36 -27.28 -8.54
CA LEU A 67 9.43 -26.28 -8.62
C LEU A 67 8.86 -24.91 -8.97
N ASN A 68 7.98 -24.83 -9.96
CA ASN A 68 7.34 -23.59 -10.37
C ASN A 68 6.55 -22.93 -9.22
N ASP A 69 5.81 -23.73 -8.45
CA ASP A 69 5.05 -23.25 -7.28
C ASP A 69 5.99 -22.71 -6.18
N SER A 70 7.09 -23.43 -5.88
CA SER A 70 8.08 -23.00 -4.87
C SER A 70 8.86 -21.76 -5.32
N LEU A 71 9.17 -21.67 -6.61
CA LEU A 71 9.92 -20.58 -7.18
C LEU A 71 9.09 -19.29 -7.20
N THR A 72 7.81 -19.37 -7.59
CA THR A 72 6.92 -18.21 -7.59
C THR A 72 6.75 -17.62 -6.18
N GLU A 73 6.62 -18.45 -5.15
CA GLU A 73 6.56 -18.01 -3.75
C GLU A 73 7.89 -17.36 -3.31
N THR A 74 9.02 -18.01 -3.61
CA THR A 74 10.35 -17.50 -3.26
C THR A 74 10.61 -16.13 -3.90
N ARG A 75 10.30 -15.95 -5.19
CA ARG A 75 10.48 -14.67 -5.89
C ARG A 75 9.57 -13.57 -5.35
N SER A 76 8.35 -13.93 -4.94
CA SER A 76 7.43 -12.99 -4.29
C SER A 76 7.98 -12.49 -2.95
N LEU A 77 8.45 -13.42 -2.11
CA LEU A 77 9.05 -13.09 -0.81
C LEU A 77 10.36 -12.31 -0.96
N GLU A 78 11.18 -12.64 -1.94
CA GLU A 78 12.44 -11.94 -2.25
C GLU A 78 12.19 -10.48 -2.68
N ALA A 79 11.21 -10.26 -3.55
CA ALA A 79 10.80 -8.93 -3.97
C ALA A 79 10.26 -8.11 -2.80
N TYR A 80 9.36 -8.68 -1.98
CA TYR A 80 8.84 -8.00 -0.78
C TYR A 80 9.99 -7.71 0.20
N GLN A 81 10.83 -8.68 0.52
CA GLN A 81 11.93 -8.52 1.49
C GLN A 81 12.86 -7.38 1.10
N THR A 82 13.19 -7.27 -0.18
CA THR A 82 14.05 -6.21 -0.72
C THR A 82 13.46 -4.82 -0.48
N GLN A 83 12.15 -4.66 -0.65
CA GLN A 83 11.47 -3.38 -0.47
C GLN A 83 11.19 -3.06 1.00
N VAL A 84 10.68 -4.00 1.78
CA VAL A 84 10.38 -3.75 3.21
C VAL A 84 11.64 -3.50 4.04
N SER A 85 12.77 -4.11 3.67
CA SER A 85 14.05 -3.86 4.33
C SER A 85 14.50 -2.41 4.19
N GLN A 86 14.16 -1.75 3.07
CA GLN A 86 14.49 -0.34 2.86
C GLN A 86 13.70 0.56 3.81
N ILE A 87 12.38 0.35 3.95
CA ILE A 87 11.58 1.07 4.95
C ILE A 87 12.08 0.77 6.37
N ASN A 88 12.36 -0.50 6.69
CA ASN A 88 12.86 -0.87 8.01
C ASN A 88 14.18 -0.16 8.35
N ASN A 89 15.13 -0.08 7.42
CA ASN A 89 16.40 0.60 7.63
C ASN A 89 16.22 2.11 7.81
N LEU A 90 15.28 2.72 7.06
CA LEU A 90 14.92 4.14 7.22
C LEU A 90 14.39 4.43 8.62
N LEU A 91 13.42 3.63 9.08
CA LEU A 91 12.70 3.89 10.33
C LEU A 91 13.49 3.49 11.59
N ALA A 92 14.36 2.47 11.48
CA ALA A 92 15.13 1.94 12.59
C ALA A 92 16.44 2.72 12.89
N ASP A 93 16.69 3.81 12.16
CA ASP A 93 17.85 4.67 12.42
C ASP A 93 17.72 5.36 13.79
N ARG A 94 18.74 5.16 14.65
CA ARG A 94 18.75 5.66 16.02
C ARG A 94 19.31 7.08 16.15
N GLU A 95 19.98 7.57 15.12
CA GLU A 95 20.59 8.91 15.10
C GLU A 95 19.74 9.88 14.26
N ALA A 96 19.21 9.41 13.13
CA ALA A 96 18.42 10.20 12.18
C ALA A 96 16.91 9.89 12.19
N GLY A 97 16.44 9.01 13.08
CA GLY A 97 15.01 8.71 13.23
C GLY A 97 14.20 9.89 13.80
N LEU A 98 12.87 9.85 13.66
CA LEU A 98 12.01 10.94 14.15
C LEU A 98 11.91 11.02 15.67
N SER A 99 12.03 9.89 16.38
CA SER A 99 11.93 9.85 17.84
C SER A 99 12.94 10.78 18.56
N PRO A 100 14.26 10.73 18.28
CA PRO A 100 15.20 11.67 18.90
C PRO A 100 14.96 13.13 18.47
N LEU A 101 14.48 13.38 17.25
CA LEU A 101 14.16 14.74 16.80
C LEU A 101 12.95 15.34 17.52
N MET A 102 11.88 14.57 17.67
CA MET A 102 10.72 14.96 18.49
C MET A 102 11.15 15.19 19.93
N GLN A 103 12.00 14.33 20.50
CA GLN A 103 12.51 14.52 21.85
C GLN A 103 13.29 15.84 21.99
N ASN A 104 14.18 16.14 21.04
CA ASN A 104 14.94 17.39 21.04
C ASN A 104 14.03 18.62 20.90
N PHE A 105 12.99 18.56 20.08
CA PHE A 105 12.00 19.63 19.94
C PHE A 105 11.27 19.90 21.27
N PHE A 106 10.71 18.87 21.91
CA PHE A 106 10.06 19.05 23.21
C PHE A 106 11.02 19.47 24.33
N SER A 107 12.29 19.02 24.31
CA SER A 107 13.31 19.53 25.23
C SER A 107 13.62 21.02 25.00
N SER A 108 13.60 21.50 23.76
CA SER A 108 13.76 22.94 23.50
C SER A 108 12.57 23.77 23.99
N LEU A 109 11.36 23.19 24.07
CA LEU A 109 10.20 23.84 24.70
C LEU A 109 10.35 23.90 26.22
N GLU A 110 10.97 22.90 26.86
CA GLU A 110 11.32 22.95 28.29
C GLU A 110 12.32 24.10 28.58
N ASP A 111 13.31 24.29 27.69
CA ASP A 111 14.25 25.42 27.76
C ASP A 111 13.54 26.77 27.55
N LEU A 112 12.56 26.84 26.63
CA LEU A 112 11.72 28.01 26.42
C LEU A 112 10.84 28.31 27.63
N ALA A 113 10.19 27.29 28.20
CA ALA A 113 9.36 27.43 29.39
C ALA A 113 10.18 27.96 30.58
N SER A 114 11.44 27.56 30.70
CA SER A 114 12.34 28.04 31.76
C SER A 114 12.80 29.49 31.56
N ALA A 115 12.83 29.98 30.32
CA ALA A 115 13.30 31.32 29.96
C ALA A 115 12.51 31.90 28.76
N PRO A 116 11.21 32.22 28.91
CA PRO A 116 10.33 32.61 27.79
C PRO A 116 10.70 33.95 27.16
N SER A 117 11.44 34.81 27.87
CA SER A 117 11.94 36.09 27.34
C SER A 117 13.32 35.98 26.68
N ASP A 118 13.99 34.83 26.70
CA ASP A 118 15.35 34.67 26.15
C ASP A 118 15.31 34.36 24.64
N PRO A 119 15.87 35.23 23.77
CA PRO A 119 15.94 34.96 22.34
C PRO A 119 16.68 33.68 21.99
N ALA A 120 17.66 33.26 22.82
CA ALA A 120 18.39 32.02 22.57
C ALA A 120 17.52 30.77 22.73
N SER A 121 16.65 30.72 23.74
CA SER A 121 15.69 29.62 23.92
C SER A 121 14.67 29.56 22.79
N ARG A 122 14.13 30.72 22.37
CA ARG A 122 13.22 30.83 21.23
C ARG A 122 13.86 30.35 19.92
N GLN A 123 15.10 30.76 19.67
CA GLN A 123 15.87 30.29 18.51
C GLN A 123 16.12 28.77 18.55
N GLY A 124 16.28 28.21 19.75
CA GLY A 124 16.38 26.76 19.96
C GLY A 124 15.14 26.03 19.46
N VAL A 125 13.95 26.48 19.87
CA VAL A 125 12.66 25.91 19.44
C VAL A 125 12.48 26.00 17.93
N LEU A 126 12.75 27.16 17.34
CA LEU A 126 12.61 27.31 15.88
C LEU A 126 13.58 26.39 15.12
N GLY A 127 14.84 26.31 15.54
CA GLY A 127 15.83 25.45 14.88
C GLY A 127 15.55 23.95 15.00
N THR A 128 15.05 23.48 16.15
CA THR A 128 14.64 22.07 16.33
C THR A 128 13.35 21.77 15.55
N ALA A 129 12.41 22.72 15.47
CA ALA A 129 11.21 22.62 14.64
C ALA A 129 11.54 22.50 13.14
N GLU A 130 12.41 23.36 12.61
CA GLU A 130 12.87 23.31 11.22
C GLU A 130 13.55 21.97 10.90
N THR A 131 14.38 21.47 11.82
CA THR A 131 15.06 20.17 11.65
C THR A 131 14.06 19.01 11.65
N MET A 132 13.07 19.04 12.54
CA MET A 132 12.03 18.02 12.64
C MET A 132 11.14 18.00 11.41
N THR A 133 10.61 19.15 10.97
CA THR A 133 9.77 19.26 9.77
C THR A 133 10.53 18.83 8.50
N ALA A 134 11.80 19.22 8.36
CA ALA A 134 12.66 18.74 7.28
C ALA A 134 12.81 17.22 7.26
N GLN A 135 12.90 16.58 8.43
CA GLN A 135 12.98 15.12 8.51
C GLN A 135 11.66 14.43 8.11
N PHE A 136 10.52 14.96 8.54
CA PHE A 136 9.20 14.46 8.10
C PHE A 136 9.06 14.52 6.58
N ARG A 137 9.40 15.65 5.96
CA ARG A 137 9.40 15.82 4.50
C ARG A 137 10.36 14.85 3.79
N ALA A 138 11.55 14.65 4.34
CA ALA A 138 12.53 13.73 3.76
C ALA A 138 12.06 12.26 3.81
N PHE A 139 11.42 11.86 4.91
CA PHE A 139 10.84 10.52 5.04
C PHE A 139 9.66 10.31 4.09
N ASP A 140 8.75 11.28 4.01
CA ASP A 140 7.64 11.23 3.06
C ASP A 140 8.14 11.15 1.61
N GLY A 141 9.10 11.99 1.23
CA GLY A 141 9.71 11.96 -0.11
C GLY A 141 10.37 10.63 -0.46
N TYR A 142 11.04 9.99 0.51
CA TYR A 142 11.61 8.65 0.30
C TYR A 142 10.54 7.57 0.09
N LEU A 143 9.43 7.63 0.81
CA LEU A 143 8.31 6.71 0.61
C LEU A 143 7.61 6.95 -0.73
N ASP A 144 7.52 8.19 -1.19
CA ASP A 144 7.03 8.53 -2.54
C ASP A 144 7.94 7.99 -3.64
N ASP A 145 9.26 8.21 -3.52
CA ASP A 145 10.25 7.68 -4.45
C ASP A 145 10.15 6.14 -4.53
N MET A 146 9.89 5.48 -3.39
CA MET A 146 9.66 4.04 -3.35
C MET A 146 8.37 3.63 -4.05
N GLN A 147 7.27 4.38 -3.89
CA GLN A 147 6.01 4.17 -4.62
C GLN A 147 6.23 4.30 -6.13
N GLN A 148 6.92 5.35 -6.58
CA GLN A 148 7.27 5.56 -7.98
C GLN A 148 8.17 4.44 -8.51
N GLY A 149 9.14 3.99 -7.71
CA GLY A 149 9.99 2.85 -8.02
C GLY A 149 9.21 1.55 -8.21
N VAL A 150 8.27 1.24 -7.31
CA VAL A 150 7.36 0.09 -7.44
C VAL A 150 6.50 0.21 -8.70
N ASN A 151 5.94 1.39 -8.99
CA ASN A 151 5.17 1.63 -10.20
C ASN A 151 6.01 1.39 -11.48
N GLY A 152 7.28 1.81 -11.47
CA GLY A 152 8.22 1.52 -12.56
C GLY A 152 8.48 0.02 -12.72
N GLN A 153 8.77 -0.67 -11.62
CA GLN A 153 8.99 -2.12 -11.61
C GLN A 153 7.77 -2.90 -12.10
N ILE A 154 6.55 -2.50 -11.74
CA ILE A 154 5.31 -3.12 -12.24
C ILE A 154 5.23 -3.00 -13.77
N ARG A 155 5.53 -1.82 -14.35
CA ARG A 155 5.53 -1.63 -15.82
C ARG A 155 6.57 -2.53 -16.51
N ASP A 156 7.74 -2.65 -15.91
CA ASP A 156 8.83 -3.49 -16.43
C ASP A 156 8.44 -4.98 -16.35
N GLU A 157 7.91 -5.44 -15.23
CA GLU A 157 7.47 -6.83 -15.04
C GLU A 157 6.34 -7.21 -16.02
N VAL A 158 5.35 -6.34 -16.22
CA VAL A 158 4.31 -6.53 -17.23
C VAL A 158 4.89 -6.66 -18.64
N THR A 159 5.89 -5.83 -18.97
CA THR A 159 6.59 -5.90 -20.26
C THR A 159 7.30 -7.25 -20.44
N GLN A 160 7.99 -7.73 -19.40
CA GLN A 160 8.69 -9.02 -19.47
C GLN A 160 7.72 -10.21 -19.53
N ILE A 161 6.61 -10.15 -18.81
CA ILE A 161 5.53 -11.15 -18.89
C ILE A 161 4.97 -11.23 -20.32
N ASN A 162 4.72 -10.09 -20.97
CA ASN A 162 4.27 -10.06 -22.36
C ASN A 162 5.31 -10.67 -23.32
N ASN A 163 6.59 -10.33 -23.16
CA ASN A 163 7.66 -10.92 -23.97
C ASN A 163 7.73 -12.44 -23.81
N LEU A 164 7.57 -12.97 -22.59
CA LEU A 164 7.59 -14.41 -22.32
C LEU A 164 6.36 -15.12 -22.88
N THR A 165 5.17 -14.53 -22.75
CA THR A 165 3.92 -15.10 -23.30
C THR A 165 3.94 -15.13 -24.83
N GLU A 166 4.50 -14.10 -25.48
CA GLU A 166 4.74 -14.09 -26.94
C GLU A 166 5.74 -15.17 -27.36
N GLN A 167 6.85 -15.32 -26.63
CA GLN A 167 7.84 -16.38 -26.88
C GLN A 167 7.20 -17.77 -26.74
N LEU A 168 6.39 -17.98 -25.71
CA LEU A 168 5.66 -19.23 -25.49
C LEU A 168 4.68 -19.55 -26.64
N ALA A 169 3.92 -18.55 -27.09
CA ALA A 169 3.03 -18.69 -28.25
C ALA A 169 3.80 -19.01 -29.54
N GLY A 170 4.98 -18.40 -29.72
CA GLY A 170 5.92 -18.71 -30.79
C GLY A 170 6.43 -20.16 -30.74
N LEU A 171 6.89 -20.61 -29.58
CA LEU A 171 7.37 -21.98 -29.35
C LEU A 171 6.25 -23.00 -29.60
N ASN A 172 5.03 -22.74 -29.13
CA ASN A 172 3.87 -23.59 -29.42
C ASN A 172 3.63 -23.75 -30.93
N ARG A 173 3.80 -22.68 -31.71
CA ARG A 173 3.68 -22.72 -33.18
C ARG A 173 4.77 -23.57 -33.81
N GLU A 174 6.02 -23.38 -33.40
CA GLU A 174 7.15 -24.14 -33.92
C GLU A 174 7.05 -25.63 -33.58
N ILE A 175 6.65 -25.96 -32.35
CA ILE A 175 6.41 -27.34 -31.90
C ILE A 175 5.30 -27.99 -32.71
N ALA A 176 4.18 -27.30 -32.92
CA ALA A 176 3.07 -27.80 -33.73
C ALA A 176 3.48 -28.06 -35.19
N LEU A 177 4.21 -27.14 -35.81
CA LEU A 177 4.73 -27.28 -37.18
C LEU A 177 5.76 -28.43 -37.29
N ALA A 178 6.63 -28.59 -36.30
CA ALA A 178 7.63 -29.64 -36.29
C ALA A 178 6.98 -31.03 -36.15
N ARG A 179 5.96 -31.18 -35.29
CA ARG A 179 5.18 -32.41 -35.17
C ARG A 179 4.43 -32.73 -36.46
N ALA A 180 3.81 -31.75 -37.09
CA ALA A 180 3.09 -31.94 -38.35
C ALA A 180 4.01 -32.41 -39.49
N SER A 181 5.26 -31.94 -39.55
CA SER A 181 6.21 -32.27 -40.62
C SER A 181 7.05 -33.52 -40.35
N ARG A 182 7.41 -33.83 -39.09
CA ARG A 182 8.35 -34.90 -38.73
C ARG A 182 7.75 -36.01 -37.86
N GLY A 183 6.49 -35.88 -37.46
CA GLY A 183 5.80 -36.82 -36.55
C GLY A 183 6.14 -36.64 -35.06
N GLN A 184 7.19 -35.88 -34.73
CA GLN A 184 7.63 -35.59 -33.36
C GLN A 184 8.24 -34.18 -33.25
N ALA A 185 8.18 -33.59 -32.05
CA ALA A 185 8.82 -32.30 -31.77
C ALA A 185 10.31 -32.48 -31.42
N PRO A 186 11.19 -31.55 -31.82
CA PRO A 186 12.55 -31.48 -31.28
C PRO A 186 12.53 -31.23 -29.78
N ASN A 187 13.28 -32.02 -29.01
CA ASN A 187 13.35 -31.88 -27.54
C ASN A 187 13.81 -30.50 -27.10
N GLY A 188 14.78 -29.89 -27.80
CA GLY A 188 15.24 -28.54 -27.47
C GLY A 188 14.15 -27.46 -27.52
N LEU A 189 13.13 -27.60 -28.39
CA LEU A 189 11.98 -26.68 -28.37
C LEU A 189 11.07 -26.91 -27.16
N LEU A 190 10.92 -28.17 -26.73
CA LEU A 190 10.15 -28.52 -25.54
C LEU A 190 10.86 -27.98 -24.28
N ASP A 191 12.18 -28.07 -24.22
CA ASP A 191 13.01 -27.57 -23.12
C ASP A 191 12.97 -26.04 -23.04
N GLN A 192 13.12 -25.35 -24.18
CA GLN A 192 12.95 -23.88 -24.25
C GLN A 192 11.56 -23.46 -23.78
N ARG A 193 10.52 -24.22 -24.16
CA ARG A 193 9.15 -23.93 -23.74
C ARG A 193 8.98 -24.05 -22.23
N ASP A 194 9.50 -25.11 -21.63
CA ASP A 194 9.38 -25.31 -20.19
C ASP A 194 10.21 -24.27 -19.41
N HIS A 195 11.38 -23.86 -19.93
CA HIS A 195 12.17 -22.78 -19.33
C HIS A 195 11.47 -21.41 -19.39
N VAL A 196 10.76 -21.10 -20.49
CA VAL A 196 9.95 -19.88 -20.58
C VAL A 196 8.82 -19.88 -19.54
N ILE A 197 8.24 -21.03 -19.21
CA ILE A 197 7.21 -21.14 -18.17
C ILE A 197 7.80 -20.93 -16.78
N GLU A 198 8.97 -21.51 -16.51
CA GLU A 198 9.72 -21.28 -15.28
C GLU A 198 9.98 -19.78 -15.09
N GLN A 199 10.53 -19.10 -16.11
CA GLN A 199 10.75 -17.65 -16.11
C GLN A 199 9.46 -16.83 -15.95
N LEU A 200 8.34 -17.32 -16.47
CA LEU A 200 7.05 -16.66 -16.31
C LEU A 200 6.55 -16.77 -14.87
N ASN A 201 6.69 -17.95 -14.24
CA ASN A 201 6.32 -18.18 -12.85
C ASN A 201 7.20 -17.42 -11.85
N GLU A 202 8.47 -17.16 -12.19
CA GLU A 202 9.33 -16.26 -11.40
C GLU A 202 8.74 -14.85 -11.28
N ARG A 203 7.97 -14.41 -12.29
CA ARG A 203 7.44 -13.04 -12.39
C ARG A 203 6.01 -12.94 -11.89
N MET A 204 5.17 -13.92 -12.16
CA MET A 204 3.76 -13.94 -11.76
C MET A 204 3.24 -15.38 -11.69
N ASN A 205 2.37 -15.67 -10.73
CA ASN A 205 1.72 -16.96 -10.66
C ASN A 205 0.78 -17.15 -11.87
N VAL A 206 1.05 -18.18 -12.68
CA VAL A 206 0.23 -18.53 -13.83
C VAL A 206 -0.21 -19.98 -13.82
N ARG A 207 -1.41 -20.25 -14.34
CA ARG A 207 -1.94 -21.61 -14.45
C ARG A 207 -1.63 -22.20 -15.82
N LEU A 208 -0.87 -23.29 -15.82
CA LEU A 208 -0.61 -24.11 -17.00
C LEU A 208 -1.76 -25.10 -17.25
N ASN A 209 -2.26 -25.12 -18.49
CA ASN A 209 -3.19 -26.14 -18.98
C ASN A 209 -2.64 -26.75 -20.28
N ILE A 210 -2.49 -28.07 -20.29
CA ILE A 210 -1.99 -28.82 -21.45
C ILE A 210 -3.18 -29.36 -22.25
N GLN A 211 -3.43 -28.76 -23.42
CA GLN A 211 -4.46 -29.20 -24.36
C GLN A 211 -3.94 -30.29 -25.30
N ASP A 212 -4.75 -31.33 -25.50
CA ASP A 212 -4.48 -32.49 -26.37
C ASP A 212 -3.15 -33.21 -26.08
N GLY A 213 -2.57 -32.98 -24.89
CA GLY A 213 -1.26 -33.47 -24.49
C GLY A 213 -0.07 -32.81 -25.20
N THR A 214 -0.30 -31.73 -25.96
CA THR A 214 0.76 -31.14 -26.82
C THR A 214 0.92 -29.64 -26.67
N THR A 215 -0.19 -28.93 -26.49
CA THR A 215 -0.24 -27.47 -26.62
C THR A 215 -0.42 -26.85 -25.24
N TYR A 216 0.44 -25.89 -24.91
CA TYR A 216 0.40 -25.26 -23.58
C TYR A 216 -0.41 -23.98 -23.64
N ASN A 217 -1.44 -23.91 -22.82
CA ASN A 217 -2.23 -22.72 -22.59
C ASN A 217 -1.91 -22.19 -21.20
N ILE A 218 -1.78 -20.87 -21.09
CA ILE A 218 -1.50 -20.19 -19.82
C ILE A 218 -2.65 -19.24 -19.51
N GLY A 219 -3.11 -19.24 -18.26
CA GLY A 219 -4.11 -18.29 -17.79
C GLY A 219 -3.82 -17.77 -16.39
N LEU A 220 -4.45 -16.64 -16.08
CA LEU A 220 -4.49 -16.06 -14.75
C LEU A 220 -5.38 -16.90 -13.81
N PRO A 221 -5.26 -16.72 -12.47
CA PRO A 221 -6.09 -17.44 -11.49
C PRO A 221 -7.60 -17.25 -11.67
N ASN A 222 -8.04 -16.11 -12.21
CA ASN A 222 -9.44 -15.79 -12.52
C ASN A 222 -9.96 -16.47 -13.81
N GLY A 223 -9.12 -17.22 -14.52
CA GLY A 223 -9.46 -17.95 -15.75
C GLY A 223 -9.20 -17.20 -17.05
N GLN A 224 -8.74 -15.95 -16.99
CA GLN A 224 -8.41 -15.15 -18.17
C GLN A 224 -7.14 -15.67 -18.85
N GLN A 225 -7.15 -15.83 -20.17
CA GLN A 225 -6.07 -16.49 -20.90
C GLN A 225 -5.00 -15.49 -21.32
N LEU A 226 -3.73 -15.84 -21.05
CA LEU A 226 -2.54 -15.13 -21.51
C LEU A 226 -1.92 -15.80 -22.74
N VAL A 227 -2.01 -17.12 -22.85
CA VAL A 227 -1.61 -17.87 -24.04
C VAL A 227 -2.66 -18.92 -24.37
N THR A 228 -3.12 -18.91 -25.62
CA THR A 228 -4.03 -19.91 -26.17
C THR A 228 -3.47 -20.43 -27.48
N GLY A 229 -2.99 -21.66 -27.47
CA GLY A 229 -2.38 -22.27 -28.64
C GLY A 229 -1.16 -21.48 -29.11
N THR A 230 -1.29 -20.82 -30.26
CA THR A 230 -0.22 -20.04 -30.90
C THR A 230 -0.44 -18.53 -30.82
N SER A 231 -1.35 -18.09 -29.96
CA SER A 231 -1.70 -16.69 -29.74
C SER A 231 -1.38 -16.31 -28.30
N ALA A 232 -0.83 -15.11 -28.11
CA ALA A 232 -0.62 -14.48 -26.81
C ALA A 232 -1.60 -13.31 -26.65
N PHE A 233 -1.96 -13.02 -25.40
CA PHE A 233 -2.75 -11.87 -24.98
C PHE A 233 -1.91 -11.02 -24.04
N GLU A 234 -2.16 -9.71 -24.05
CA GLU A 234 -1.30 -8.74 -23.36
C GLU A 234 -1.90 -8.32 -22.03
N LEU A 235 -1.02 -8.23 -21.03
CA LEU A 235 -1.24 -7.38 -19.87
C LEU A 235 -0.74 -5.97 -20.18
N VAL A 236 -1.35 -4.97 -19.58
CA VAL A 236 -0.92 -3.58 -19.68
C VAL A 236 -0.87 -2.97 -18.30
N ALA A 237 0.19 -2.22 -18.04
CA ALA A 237 0.30 -1.42 -16.84
C ALA A 237 -0.35 -0.06 -17.12
N VAL A 238 -1.37 0.29 -16.34
CA VAL A 238 -2.12 1.55 -16.47
C VAL A 238 -2.22 2.23 -15.12
N ASP A 239 -2.49 3.52 -15.11
CA ASP A 239 -2.79 4.23 -13.87
C ASP A 239 -4.16 3.76 -13.34
N SER A 240 -4.30 3.68 -12.02
CA SER A 240 -5.52 3.18 -11.40
C SER A 240 -6.67 4.16 -11.64
N PRO A 241 -7.86 3.67 -12.02
CA PRO A 241 -9.07 4.47 -12.09
C PRO A 241 -9.33 5.29 -10.83
N ASN A 242 -9.05 4.71 -9.65
CA ASN A 242 -9.28 5.31 -8.34
C ASN A 242 -8.14 6.21 -7.86
N ASP A 243 -6.92 6.04 -8.40
CA ASP A 243 -5.72 6.74 -7.92
C ASP A 243 -4.71 6.86 -9.07
N PRO A 244 -4.59 8.04 -9.71
CA PRO A 244 -3.70 8.22 -10.84
C PRO A 244 -2.20 8.10 -10.48
N GLN A 245 -1.86 8.17 -9.20
CA GLN A 245 -0.49 7.98 -8.71
C GLN A 245 -0.11 6.50 -8.53
N ARG A 246 -1.07 5.59 -8.72
CA ARG A 246 -0.90 4.15 -8.55
C ARG A 246 -0.95 3.43 -9.88
N THR A 247 0.10 2.66 -10.21
CA THR A 247 0.09 1.80 -11.39
C THR A 247 -0.48 0.42 -11.05
N ILE A 248 -1.46 -0.03 -11.83
CA ILE A 248 -2.10 -1.32 -11.70
C ILE A 248 -1.98 -2.13 -12.99
N VAL A 249 -2.24 -3.43 -12.88
CA VAL A 249 -2.26 -4.33 -14.03
C VAL A 249 -3.67 -4.41 -14.58
N ALA A 250 -3.79 -4.27 -15.90
CA ALA A 250 -5.03 -4.47 -16.62
C ALA A 250 -4.83 -5.51 -17.73
N TYR A 251 -5.91 -6.20 -18.10
CA TYR A 251 -5.94 -7.09 -19.25
C TYR A 251 -6.42 -6.35 -20.49
N ARG A 252 -5.74 -6.57 -21.61
CA ARG A 252 -6.16 -6.06 -22.92
C ARG A 252 -6.99 -7.11 -23.65
N ASP A 253 -8.30 -6.86 -23.78
CA ASP A 253 -9.21 -7.71 -24.57
C ASP A 253 -9.31 -7.20 -26.03
N GLY A 254 -8.76 -7.98 -26.96
CA GLY A 254 -8.71 -7.67 -28.39
C GLY A 254 -7.36 -7.16 -28.89
N SER A 255 -7.29 -6.83 -30.18
CA SER A 255 -6.06 -6.35 -30.84
C SER A 255 -6.27 -4.97 -31.46
N GLY A 256 -5.25 -4.11 -31.39
CA GLY A 256 -5.26 -2.75 -31.94
C GLY A 256 -5.74 -1.67 -30.96
N SER A 257 -5.94 -0.46 -31.48
CA SER A 257 -6.27 0.76 -30.70
C SER A 257 -7.68 0.76 -30.09
N ASN A 258 -8.55 -0.17 -30.48
CA ASN A 258 -9.92 -0.30 -29.94
C ASN A 258 -10.05 -1.45 -28.93
N ALA A 259 -8.94 -2.03 -28.47
CA ALA A 259 -8.97 -3.10 -27.47
C ALA A 259 -9.46 -2.55 -26.13
N SER A 260 -10.37 -3.28 -25.47
CA SER A 260 -10.87 -2.90 -24.16
C SER A 260 -9.80 -3.18 -23.12
N VAL A 261 -9.51 -2.19 -22.26
CA VAL A 261 -8.55 -2.35 -21.15
C VAL A 261 -9.33 -2.54 -19.86
N ILE A 262 -9.17 -3.71 -19.26
CA ILE A 262 -9.93 -4.15 -18.08
C ILE A 262 -8.95 -4.25 -16.90
N PRO A 263 -8.94 -3.27 -15.97
CA PRO A 263 -8.22 -3.35 -14.71
C PRO A 263 -8.49 -4.64 -13.99
N LEU A 264 -7.41 -5.26 -13.51
CA LEU A 264 -7.48 -6.41 -12.65
C LEU A 264 -7.45 -5.94 -11.21
N ASP A 265 -8.22 -6.62 -10.37
CA ASP A 265 -8.08 -6.48 -8.93
C ASP A 265 -6.67 -6.91 -8.51
N GLU A 266 -5.99 -6.08 -7.73
CA GLU A 266 -4.62 -6.34 -7.29
C GLU A 266 -4.51 -7.61 -6.44
N GLY A 267 -5.56 -7.97 -5.69
CA GLY A 267 -5.62 -9.20 -4.92
C GLY A 267 -5.61 -10.47 -5.78
N LEU A 268 -5.86 -10.37 -7.09
CA LEU A 268 -5.73 -11.49 -8.03
C LEU A 268 -4.27 -11.74 -8.45
N ILE A 269 -3.41 -10.73 -8.34
CA ILE A 269 -2.02 -10.79 -8.76
C ILE A 269 -1.19 -11.27 -7.56
N THR A 270 -0.99 -12.59 -7.52
CA THR A 270 -0.25 -13.27 -6.45
C THR A 270 0.97 -13.97 -7.02
N GLY A 271 1.97 -14.23 -6.16
CA GLY A 271 3.19 -14.94 -6.54
C GLY A 271 4.08 -14.19 -7.53
N GLY A 272 5.31 -14.66 -7.64
CA GLY A 272 6.36 -14.08 -8.46
C GLY A 272 6.75 -12.67 -8.00
N THR A 273 7.67 -12.07 -8.72
CA THR A 273 8.17 -10.71 -8.42
C THR A 273 7.03 -9.69 -8.40
N LEU A 274 6.10 -9.78 -9.36
CA LEU A 274 4.96 -8.85 -9.47
C LEU A 274 4.02 -8.95 -8.27
N GLY A 275 3.66 -10.17 -7.83
CA GLY A 275 2.83 -10.35 -6.63
C GLY A 275 3.52 -9.83 -5.36
N GLY A 276 4.83 -10.07 -5.23
CA GLY A 276 5.63 -9.54 -4.12
C GLY A 276 5.61 -8.02 -4.02
N LEU A 277 5.66 -7.32 -5.15
CA LEU A 277 5.55 -5.86 -5.22
C LEU A 277 4.15 -5.37 -4.83
N MET A 278 3.08 -6.05 -5.26
CA MET A 278 1.70 -5.70 -4.90
C MET A 278 1.45 -5.89 -3.40
N THR A 279 1.92 -7.00 -2.83
CA THR A 279 1.82 -7.27 -1.39
C THR A 279 2.62 -6.25 -0.59
N PHE A 280 3.87 -5.96 -0.99
CA PHE A 280 4.68 -4.93 -0.34
C PHE A 280 3.97 -3.57 -0.31
N ARG A 281 3.44 -3.14 -1.46
CA ARG A 281 2.77 -1.85 -1.58
C ARG A 281 1.59 -1.74 -0.63
N SER A 282 0.67 -2.69 -0.70
CA SER A 282 -0.57 -2.67 0.10
C SER A 282 -0.33 -2.91 1.60
N GLU A 283 0.55 -3.85 1.97
CA GLU A 283 0.70 -4.25 3.36
C GLU A 283 1.71 -3.42 4.17
N ALA A 284 2.72 -2.84 3.49
CA ALA A 284 3.80 -2.11 4.16
C ALA A 284 3.86 -0.65 3.72
N LEU A 285 3.97 -0.36 2.42
CA LEU A 285 4.21 1.01 1.95
C LEU A 285 3.02 1.93 2.24
N ASP A 286 1.83 1.58 1.76
CA ASP A 286 0.59 2.35 1.93
C ASP A 286 0.31 2.59 3.42
N LYS A 287 0.48 1.54 4.24
CA LYS A 287 0.31 1.61 5.70
C LYS A 287 1.34 2.54 6.36
N THR A 288 2.61 2.47 5.96
CA THR A 288 3.66 3.31 6.54
C THR A 288 3.47 4.78 6.17
N GLN A 289 3.13 5.08 4.92
CA GLN A 289 2.80 6.45 4.49
C GLN A 289 1.65 7.01 5.32
N ASN A 290 0.57 6.25 5.46
CA ASN A 290 -0.59 6.69 6.26
C ASN A 290 -0.27 6.84 7.76
N GLN A 291 0.54 5.96 8.35
CA GLN A 291 0.96 6.09 9.76
C GLN A 291 1.87 7.31 9.96
N MET A 292 2.79 7.56 9.03
CA MET A 292 3.66 8.74 9.07
C MET A 292 2.86 10.04 8.94
N GLY A 293 1.96 10.07 7.97
CA GLY A 293 1.07 11.20 7.75
C GLY A 293 0.16 11.49 8.94
N GLN A 294 -0.42 10.45 9.54
CA GLN A 294 -1.25 10.59 10.73
C GLN A 294 -0.45 11.17 11.91
N LEU A 295 0.78 10.70 12.10
CA LEU A 295 1.68 11.22 13.13
C LEU A 295 1.95 12.72 12.90
N ALA A 296 2.25 13.12 11.66
CA ALA A 296 2.48 14.51 11.31
C ALA A 296 1.22 15.37 11.52
N ALA A 297 0.06 14.92 11.04
CA ALA A 297 -1.21 15.64 11.19
C ALA A 297 -1.62 15.82 12.64
N SER A 298 -1.43 14.78 13.46
CA SER A 298 -1.72 14.84 14.89
C SER A 298 -0.79 15.81 15.63
N LEU A 299 0.50 15.81 15.28
CA LEU A 299 1.48 16.75 15.84
C LEU A 299 1.16 18.20 15.44
N VAL A 300 0.96 18.46 14.15
CA VAL A 300 0.70 19.81 13.64
C VAL A 300 -0.57 20.38 14.23
N THR A 301 -1.67 19.61 14.19
CA THR A 301 -2.96 20.09 14.68
C THR A 301 -2.92 20.34 16.19
N GLY A 302 -2.46 19.36 16.98
CA GLY A 302 -2.37 19.51 18.43
C GLY A 302 -1.43 20.63 18.87
N PHE A 303 -0.32 20.83 18.16
CA PHE A 303 0.61 21.93 18.46
C PHE A 303 0.02 23.29 18.08
N ASN A 304 -0.59 23.42 16.90
CA ASN A 304 -1.21 24.67 16.47
C ASN A 304 -2.38 25.07 17.37
N ASP A 305 -3.24 24.11 17.74
CA ASP A 305 -4.35 24.34 18.68
C ASP A 305 -3.84 24.91 20.01
N GLN A 306 -2.78 24.31 20.56
CA GLN A 306 -2.18 24.80 21.79
C GLN A 306 -1.41 26.12 21.60
N HIS A 307 -0.80 26.35 20.45
CA HIS A 307 -0.08 27.59 20.17
C HIS A 307 -1.05 28.78 20.05
N ARG A 308 -2.24 28.57 19.46
CA ARG A 308 -3.34 29.55 19.39
C ARG A 308 -3.93 29.92 20.75
N LEU A 309 -3.77 29.06 21.76
CA LEU A 309 -4.09 29.35 23.16
C LEU A 309 -3.02 30.17 23.89
N GLY A 310 -1.96 30.57 23.19
CA GLY A 310 -0.89 31.38 23.73
C GLY A 310 -0.90 32.83 23.27
N GLN A 311 -0.06 33.63 23.93
CA GLN A 311 0.33 34.98 23.53
C GLN A 311 1.82 35.03 23.23
N ASP A 312 2.16 35.77 22.18
CA ASP A 312 3.52 36.01 21.70
C ASP A 312 4.25 37.05 22.58
N SER A 313 5.47 37.45 22.21
CA SER A 313 6.25 38.44 22.99
C SER A 313 5.71 39.87 22.91
N ASN A 314 4.87 40.14 21.91
CA ASN A 314 4.19 41.43 21.70
C ASN A 314 2.84 41.49 22.42
N GLY A 315 2.36 40.34 22.92
CA GLY A 315 1.06 40.18 23.55
C GLY A 315 -0.07 39.88 22.56
N ASP A 316 0.27 39.60 21.31
CA ASP A 316 -0.67 39.19 20.29
C ASP A 316 -0.95 37.68 20.42
N GLN A 317 -2.14 37.24 20.01
CA GLN A 317 -2.51 35.82 20.00
C GLN A 317 -1.55 35.01 19.11
N GLY A 318 -1.18 33.81 19.55
CA GLY A 318 -0.39 32.88 18.75
C GLY A 318 -1.11 32.45 17.46
N ALA A 319 -0.37 32.40 16.35
CA ALA A 319 -0.85 31.87 15.08
C ALA A 319 -0.52 30.37 14.94
N ASP A 320 -0.82 29.77 13.80
CA ASP A 320 -0.37 28.40 13.50
C ASP A 320 1.16 28.34 13.46
N PHE A 321 1.74 27.39 14.20
CA PHE A 321 3.18 27.21 14.24
C PHE A 321 3.69 26.43 13.04
N PHE A 322 2.94 25.40 12.66
CA PHE A 322 3.29 24.47 11.59
C PHE A 322 2.25 24.48 10.48
N GLY A 323 2.71 24.32 9.24
CA GLY A 323 1.88 23.97 8.10
C GLY A 323 1.94 22.46 7.84
N ILE A 324 0.94 21.92 7.17
CA ILE A 324 0.91 20.52 6.75
C ILE A 324 0.23 20.36 5.39
N GLY A 325 0.57 19.28 4.67
CA GLY A 325 -0.13 18.90 3.45
C GLY A 325 -1.59 18.55 3.72
N GLN A 326 -2.46 19.03 2.85
CA GLN A 326 -3.90 18.80 2.95
C GLN A 326 -4.26 17.38 2.47
N PRO A 327 -5.40 16.83 2.94
CA PRO A 327 -5.99 15.62 2.39
C PRO A 327 -6.13 15.68 0.86
N GLN A 328 -6.05 14.53 0.21
CA GLN A 328 -6.25 14.42 -1.23
C GLN A 328 -7.46 13.53 -1.53
N ALA A 329 -8.20 13.88 -2.57
CA ALA A 329 -9.22 13.00 -3.13
C ALA A 329 -9.09 12.88 -4.64
N PHE A 330 -9.38 11.69 -5.14
CA PHE A 330 -9.36 11.36 -6.55
C PHE A 330 -10.72 10.82 -6.98
N SER A 331 -11.34 11.47 -7.96
CA SER A 331 -12.55 10.98 -8.60
C SER A 331 -12.18 9.83 -9.54
N ASN A 332 -12.96 8.74 -9.50
CA ASN A 332 -12.72 7.61 -10.37
C ASN A 332 -12.95 7.98 -11.84
N ASP A 333 -12.01 7.62 -12.72
CA ASP A 333 -12.04 7.94 -14.16
C ASP A 333 -13.23 7.33 -14.95
N ARG A 334 -14.01 6.46 -14.29
CA ARG A 334 -15.21 5.76 -14.80
C ARG A 334 -16.51 6.21 -14.15
N ASN A 335 -16.47 7.27 -13.34
CA ASN A 335 -17.69 7.88 -12.81
C ASN A 335 -18.61 8.32 -13.96
N ASN A 336 -19.91 8.14 -13.76
CA ASN A 336 -20.92 8.57 -14.72
C ASN A 336 -21.45 9.96 -14.39
N GLY A 337 -21.43 10.34 -13.10
CA GLY A 337 -21.74 11.69 -12.66
C GLY A 337 -20.64 12.66 -13.03
N THR A 338 -20.97 13.94 -12.96
CA THR A 338 -20.04 15.04 -13.26
C THR A 338 -19.75 15.90 -12.04
N ALA A 339 -20.17 15.45 -10.85
CA ALA A 339 -19.78 16.09 -9.60
C ALA A 339 -18.26 16.00 -9.43
N GLU A 340 -17.65 17.12 -9.07
CA GLU A 340 -16.24 17.26 -8.76
C GLU A 340 -16.07 17.48 -7.27
N VAL A 341 -14.99 16.91 -6.72
CA VAL A 341 -14.55 17.27 -5.38
C VAL A 341 -13.76 18.56 -5.49
N THR A 342 -14.29 19.64 -4.91
CA THR A 342 -13.68 20.98 -4.96
C THR A 342 -12.63 21.17 -3.89
N GLU A 343 -12.83 20.54 -2.73
CA GLU A 343 -11.99 20.69 -1.56
C GLU A 343 -11.99 19.44 -0.69
N VAL A 344 -10.84 19.16 -0.07
CA VAL A 344 -10.70 18.14 0.98
C VAL A 344 -9.81 18.73 2.07
N ILE A 345 -10.35 18.82 3.29
CA ILE A 345 -9.66 19.43 4.42
C ILE A 345 -9.75 18.53 5.65
N PHE A 346 -8.88 18.77 6.63
CA PHE A 346 -9.02 18.18 7.95
C PHE A 346 -10.24 18.74 8.67
N ASP A 347 -10.99 17.87 9.34
CA ASP A 347 -12.03 18.27 10.29
C ASP A 347 -11.36 18.55 11.64
N GLU A 348 -10.78 19.75 11.81
CA GLU A 348 -10.00 20.12 13.00
C GLU A 348 -10.70 19.78 14.33
N PRO A 349 -12.01 20.07 14.52
CA PRO A 349 -12.73 19.69 15.74
C PRO A 349 -12.74 18.19 16.06
N ASN A 350 -12.60 17.33 15.04
CA ASN A 350 -12.67 15.87 15.11
C ASN A 350 -11.37 15.21 14.60
N ILE A 351 -10.23 15.90 14.72
CA ILE A 351 -8.94 15.41 14.24
C ILE A 351 -8.52 14.09 14.94
N ASP A 352 -9.00 13.84 16.16
CA ASP A 352 -8.82 12.61 16.91
C ASP A 352 -9.50 11.40 16.26
N GLN A 353 -10.41 11.63 15.31
CA GLN A 353 -11.02 10.61 14.48
C GLN A 353 -10.13 10.18 13.31
N LEU A 354 -9.06 10.93 12.97
CA LEU A 354 -8.12 10.53 11.93
C LEU A 354 -7.59 9.12 12.19
N ARG A 355 -7.49 8.34 11.11
CA ARG A 355 -6.94 6.98 11.12
C ARG A 355 -5.85 6.90 10.05
N ALA A 356 -4.84 6.07 10.30
CA ALA A 356 -3.82 5.74 9.30
C ALA A 356 -4.38 4.80 8.22
N THR A 357 -5.33 5.30 7.41
CA THR A 357 -5.93 4.58 6.29
C THR A 357 -6.50 5.56 5.26
N ASP A 358 -6.62 5.07 4.03
CA ASP A 358 -7.39 5.72 2.97
C ASP A 358 -8.83 5.20 2.96
N TYR A 359 -9.72 5.92 2.28
CA TYR A 359 -11.13 5.60 2.21
C TYR A 359 -11.59 5.51 0.76
N GLU A 360 -12.45 4.53 0.45
CA GLU A 360 -13.27 4.54 -0.76
C GLU A 360 -14.66 5.06 -0.40
N VAL A 361 -15.06 6.18 -1.00
CA VAL A 361 -16.42 6.70 -0.96
C VAL A 361 -17.13 6.22 -2.22
N ARG A 362 -18.25 5.52 -2.07
CA ARG A 362 -19.10 5.09 -3.19
C ARG A 362 -20.52 5.61 -3.02
N VAL A 363 -21.07 6.21 -4.07
CA VAL A 363 -22.48 6.61 -4.14
C VAL A 363 -23.35 5.38 -4.33
N ILE A 364 -24.29 5.14 -3.43
CA ILE A 364 -25.22 4.00 -3.44
C ILE A 364 -26.50 4.36 -4.18
N ASP A 365 -27.10 5.49 -3.81
CA ASP A 365 -28.33 6.02 -4.41
C ASP A 365 -28.23 7.55 -4.47
N ALA A 366 -28.00 8.07 -5.66
CA ALA A 366 -27.94 9.52 -5.91
C ALA A 366 -29.33 10.16 -6.05
N SER A 367 -30.40 9.35 -6.10
CA SER A 367 -31.76 9.84 -6.38
C SER A 367 -32.54 10.29 -5.14
N VAL A 368 -31.99 10.04 -3.95
CA VAL A 368 -32.54 10.43 -2.65
C VAL A 368 -31.86 11.71 -2.15
N SER A 369 -32.55 12.44 -1.26
CA SER A 369 -32.02 13.66 -0.63
C SER A 369 -32.10 13.50 0.90
N PRO A 370 -30.95 13.42 1.60
CA PRO A 370 -29.59 13.43 1.05
C PRO A 370 -29.23 12.15 0.25
N PRO A 371 -28.25 12.18 -0.67
CA PRO A 371 -27.74 10.99 -1.36
C PRO A 371 -27.21 9.94 -0.37
N GLU A 372 -27.35 8.66 -0.70
CA GLU A 372 -26.86 7.56 0.14
C GLU A 372 -25.42 7.19 -0.27
N PHE A 373 -24.52 7.08 0.72
CA PHE A 373 -23.11 6.75 0.51
C PHE A 373 -22.70 5.44 1.21
N SER A 374 -21.62 4.86 0.72
CA SER A 374 -20.86 3.81 1.37
C SER A 374 -19.42 4.27 1.49
N VAL A 375 -18.99 4.61 2.69
CA VAL A 375 -17.61 4.99 3.00
C VAL A 375 -16.90 3.79 3.61
N VAL A 376 -15.84 3.30 2.96
CA VAL A 376 -15.13 2.07 3.35
C VAL A 376 -13.66 2.37 3.61
N ARG A 377 -13.16 1.93 4.76
CA ARG A 377 -11.73 1.97 5.10
C ARG A 377 -10.95 0.94 4.30
N LYS A 378 -9.84 1.33 3.70
CA LYS A 378 -9.04 0.44 2.84
C LYS A 378 -8.08 -0.47 3.60
N ASP A 379 -7.77 -0.15 4.85
CA ASP A 379 -6.88 -0.99 5.67
C ASP A 379 -7.55 -2.29 6.15
N ASN A 380 -8.86 -2.27 6.40
CA ASN A 380 -9.60 -3.41 6.95
C ASN A 380 -10.92 -3.75 6.21
N GLY A 381 -11.36 -2.93 5.25
CA GLY A 381 -12.62 -3.12 4.53
C GLY A 381 -13.87 -2.81 5.35
N GLU A 382 -13.72 -2.14 6.50
CA GLU A 382 -14.83 -1.76 7.36
C GLU A 382 -15.61 -0.59 6.75
N ALA A 383 -16.92 -0.77 6.57
CA ALA A 383 -17.82 0.30 6.16
C ALA A 383 -18.22 1.13 7.38
N LEU A 384 -18.18 2.46 7.23
CA LEU A 384 -18.63 3.41 8.25
C LEU A 384 -20.17 3.46 8.27
N ALA A 385 -20.73 3.69 9.45
CA ALA A 385 -22.16 3.89 9.62
C ALA A 385 -22.55 5.35 9.31
N GLU A 386 -23.79 5.60 8.91
CA GLU A 386 -24.30 6.97 8.80
C GLU A 386 -24.61 7.51 10.20
N ALA A 387 -24.16 8.73 10.48
CA ALA A 387 -24.47 9.44 11.71
C ALA A 387 -25.95 9.83 11.76
N PRO A 388 -26.56 9.97 12.95
CA PRO A 388 -27.92 10.50 13.06
C PRO A 388 -28.04 11.88 12.41
N ALA A 389 -29.16 12.12 11.71
CA ALA A 389 -29.39 13.38 11.02
C ALA A 389 -29.23 14.60 11.94
N GLY A 390 -28.43 15.58 11.50
CA GLY A 390 -28.13 16.79 12.24
C GLY A 390 -27.11 16.64 13.38
N GLN A 391 -26.41 15.50 13.45
CA GLN A 391 -25.31 15.29 14.41
C GLN A 391 -23.97 15.16 13.68
N ALA A 392 -22.91 15.67 14.31
CA ALA A 392 -21.56 15.42 13.85
C ALA A 392 -21.24 13.91 13.93
N PRO A 393 -20.51 13.36 12.96
CA PRO A 393 -20.22 11.93 12.94
C PRO A 393 -19.30 11.55 14.10
N ALA A 394 -19.64 10.49 14.83
CA ALA A 394 -18.73 9.90 15.80
C ALA A 394 -17.63 9.08 15.10
N ALA A 395 -16.64 8.63 15.86
CA ALA A 395 -15.58 7.78 15.32
C ALA A 395 -16.15 6.48 14.72
N GLY A 396 -15.98 6.30 13.40
CA GLY A 396 -16.53 5.17 12.65
C GLY A 396 -17.87 5.47 11.96
N GLU A 397 -18.31 6.72 11.98
CA GLU A 397 -19.48 7.21 11.26
C GLU A 397 -19.09 8.21 10.17
N TYR A 398 -20.02 8.46 9.25
CA TYR A 398 -19.97 9.53 8.27
C TYR A 398 -21.25 10.38 8.36
N ALA A 399 -21.18 11.64 8.00
CA ALA A 399 -22.32 12.54 7.91
C ALA A 399 -22.29 13.31 6.59
N PHE A 400 -23.45 13.49 5.97
CA PHE A 400 -23.61 14.34 4.80
C PHE A 400 -24.40 15.60 5.18
N ALA A 401 -23.95 16.76 4.70
CA ALA A 401 -24.63 18.02 4.89
C ALA A 401 -24.71 18.78 3.56
N ASP A 402 -25.92 19.23 3.21
CA ASP A 402 -26.16 20.20 2.15
C ASP A 402 -26.69 21.48 2.82
N PRO A 403 -25.81 22.42 3.18
CA PRO A 403 -26.20 23.60 3.96
C PRO A 403 -27.15 24.53 3.20
N ASN A 404 -27.09 24.54 1.87
CA ASN A 404 -27.90 25.39 1.01
C ASN A 404 -29.21 24.72 0.58
N GLY A 405 -29.27 23.38 0.64
CA GLY A 405 -30.41 22.59 0.18
C GLY A 405 -30.61 22.62 -1.33
N ASP A 406 -29.56 23.02 -2.06
CA ASP A 406 -29.54 23.14 -3.53
C ASP A 406 -28.42 22.31 -4.17
N GLY A 407 -27.83 21.40 -3.40
CA GLY A 407 -26.75 20.52 -3.82
C GLY A 407 -25.36 21.16 -3.80
N THR A 408 -25.26 22.50 -3.79
CA THR A 408 -23.98 23.21 -3.92
C THR A 408 -23.20 23.28 -2.62
N ASP A 409 -21.87 23.13 -2.71
CA ASP A 409 -20.95 23.09 -1.56
C ASP A 409 -21.37 22.05 -0.50
N ALA A 410 -21.99 20.97 -0.96
CA ALA A 410 -22.40 19.88 -0.09
C ALA A 410 -21.17 19.12 0.43
N THR A 411 -21.18 18.78 1.71
CA THR A 411 -20.04 18.18 2.40
C THR A 411 -20.34 16.77 2.87
N LEU A 412 -19.32 15.92 2.80
CA LEU A 412 -19.30 14.59 3.38
C LEU A 412 -18.16 14.53 4.40
N THR A 413 -18.51 14.44 5.68
CA THR A 413 -17.57 14.42 6.80
C THR A 413 -17.43 12.99 7.34
N PHE A 414 -16.20 12.52 7.50
CA PHE A 414 -15.90 11.21 8.08
C PHE A 414 -14.44 11.12 8.50
N GLY A 415 -14.15 10.31 9.52
CA GLY A 415 -12.78 9.91 9.83
C GLY A 415 -11.78 11.07 10.00
N GLY A 416 -12.23 12.23 10.46
CA GLY A 416 -11.41 13.44 10.66
C GLY A 416 -11.15 14.27 9.39
N VAL A 417 -11.91 14.06 8.31
CA VAL A 417 -11.82 14.87 7.09
C VAL A 417 -13.20 15.32 6.62
N VAL A 418 -13.21 16.43 5.89
CA VAL A 418 -14.39 16.97 5.19
C VAL A 418 -14.10 16.97 3.69
N LEU A 419 -14.99 16.33 2.93
CA LEU A 419 -14.97 16.30 1.47
C LEU A 419 -16.08 17.20 0.93
N THR A 420 -15.74 18.19 0.11
CA THR A 420 -16.72 19.13 -0.46
C THR A 420 -16.93 18.83 -1.94
N PHE A 421 -18.19 18.68 -2.35
CA PHE A 421 -18.60 18.55 -3.74
C PHE A 421 -19.00 19.92 -4.31
N ASP A 422 -18.72 20.16 -5.59
CA ASP A 422 -19.21 21.36 -6.29
C ASP A 422 -20.75 21.41 -6.33
N ASP A 423 -21.35 20.30 -6.74
CA ASP A 423 -22.79 20.11 -6.84
C ASP A 423 -23.11 18.61 -6.67
N SER A 424 -23.66 18.27 -5.52
CA SER A 424 -24.04 16.90 -5.18
C SER A 424 -25.22 16.37 -6.01
N ASP A 425 -26.01 17.22 -6.68
CA ASP A 425 -27.05 16.78 -7.62
C ASP A 425 -26.45 16.21 -8.93
N LEU A 426 -25.16 16.43 -9.18
CA LEU A 426 -24.42 15.87 -10.33
C LEU A 426 -23.82 14.49 -10.06
N LEU A 427 -23.97 13.95 -8.85
CA LEU A 427 -23.56 12.59 -8.50
C LEU A 427 -24.44 11.57 -9.23
N ALA A 428 -23.85 10.42 -9.58
CA ALA A 428 -24.57 9.28 -10.13
C ALA A 428 -24.30 8.00 -9.33
N ASP A 429 -25.23 7.04 -9.41
CA ASP A 429 -25.09 5.75 -8.76
C ASP A 429 -23.78 5.05 -9.17
N ASN A 430 -23.06 4.55 -8.17
CA ASN A 430 -21.74 3.93 -8.27
C ASN A 430 -20.59 4.85 -8.67
N ASP A 431 -20.77 6.16 -8.62
CA ASP A 431 -19.61 7.06 -8.59
C ASP A 431 -18.74 6.73 -7.37
N ARG A 432 -17.42 6.81 -7.56
CA ARG A 432 -16.39 6.47 -6.58
C ARG A 432 -15.39 7.60 -6.42
N PHE A 433 -14.98 7.83 -5.19
CA PHE A 433 -13.93 8.77 -4.83
C PHE A 433 -12.97 8.08 -3.87
N GLU A 434 -11.68 8.09 -4.18
CA GLU A 434 -10.62 7.65 -3.28
C GLU A 434 -10.19 8.86 -2.46
N VAL A 435 -10.24 8.77 -1.13
CA VAL A 435 -9.80 9.83 -0.23
C VAL A 435 -8.58 9.34 0.54
N GLN A 436 -7.50 10.12 0.49
CA GLN A 436 -6.23 9.88 1.15
C GLN A 436 -6.00 11.00 2.17
N PRO A 437 -6.49 10.85 3.42
CA PRO A 437 -6.46 11.91 4.43
C PRO A 437 -5.06 12.38 4.77
N VAL A 438 -4.14 11.42 4.92
CA VAL A 438 -2.86 11.67 5.57
C VAL A 438 -1.66 11.22 4.74
N ARG A 439 -1.85 10.44 3.68
CA ARG A 439 -0.77 9.77 2.92
C ARG A 439 0.39 10.69 2.53
N ARG A 440 0.09 11.94 2.16
CA ARG A 440 1.07 12.96 1.73
C ARG A 440 1.22 14.12 2.72
N ALA A 441 0.55 14.07 3.87
CA ALA A 441 0.46 15.19 4.81
C ALA A 441 1.85 15.63 5.31
N ALA A 442 2.74 14.67 5.60
CA ALA A 442 4.10 14.96 6.05
C ALA A 442 5.00 15.60 4.97
N GLY A 443 4.68 15.41 3.69
CA GLY A 443 5.48 15.90 2.56
C GLY A 443 5.53 17.43 2.42
N ASP A 444 4.48 18.10 2.88
CA ASP A 444 4.35 19.57 2.86
C ASP A 444 4.41 20.17 4.28
N MET A 445 4.91 19.42 5.26
CA MET A 445 5.08 19.92 6.62
C MET A 445 6.13 21.06 6.66
N ASP A 446 5.81 22.19 7.26
CA ASP A 446 6.72 23.35 7.35
C ASP A 446 6.54 24.15 8.64
N THR A 447 7.52 24.99 8.97
CA THR A 447 7.40 25.99 10.05
C THR A 447 6.85 27.30 9.49
N LEU A 448 5.70 27.75 9.97
CA LEU A 448 5.06 29.00 9.52
C LEU A 448 5.57 30.22 10.28
N ILE A 449 5.97 30.02 11.53
CA ILE A 449 6.56 31.07 12.37
C ILE A 449 8.00 31.31 11.93
N THR A 450 8.35 32.56 11.67
CA THR A 450 9.68 32.92 11.16
C THR A 450 10.43 33.89 12.06
N GLU A 451 9.72 34.64 12.89
CA GLU A 451 10.31 35.56 13.85
C GLU A 451 10.22 35.00 15.27
N LEU A 452 11.23 35.30 16.10
CA LEU A 452 11.34 34.71 17.43
C LEU A 452 10.25 35.21 18.39
N ASP A 453 9.77 36.43 18.19
CA ASP A 453 8.76 37.09 19.01
C ASP A 453 7.37 36.48 18.83
N GLU A 454 7.07 35.93 17.66
CA GLU A 454 5.80 35.26 17.30
C GLU A 454 5.56 33.93 18.05
N ILE A 455 6.57 33.38 18.74
CA ILE A 455 6.40 32.16 19.54
C ILE A 455 5.56 32.47 20.79
N ALA A 456 4.38 31.86 20.86
CA ALA A 456 3.36 32.12 21.86
C ALA A 456 3.59 31.34 23.17
N ALA A 457 4.50 31.86 24.01
CA ALA A 457 4.92 31.20 25.26
C ALA A 457 4.02 31.53 26.46
N GLY A 458 3.40 32.72 26.49
CA GLY A 458 2.46 33.13 27.53
C GLY A 458 1.07 32.54 27.29
N ALA A 459 0.23 32.42 28.32
CA ALA A 459 -1.16 31.96 28.11
C ALA A 459 -2.03 33.10 27.58
N LEU A 460 -2.93 32.82 26.64
CA LEU A 460 -3.98 33.75 26.18
C LEU A 460 -5.22 33.66 27.05
N VAL A 461 -5.66 32.45 27.38
CA VAL A 461 -6.91 32.22 28.10
C VAL A 461 -6.58 31.86 29.56
N ALA A 462 -7.22 32.54 30.50
CA ALA A 462 -7.28 32.11 31.90
C ALA A 462 -8.73 31.74 32.24
N THR A 463 -8.90 30.63 32.94
CA THR A 463 -10.20 30.15 33.38
C THR A 463 -10.24 30.08 34.91
N GLU A 464 -11.37 30.49 35.49
CA GLU A 464 -11.68 30.37 36.92
C GLU A 464 -13.13 29.87 37.10
N GLY A 465 -13.45 29.24 38.22
CA GLY A 465 -14.80 28.73 38.51
C GLY A 465 -14.85 27.24 38.81
N ASP A 466 -16.07 26.70 38.93
CA ASP A 466 -16.35 25.31 39.27
C ASP A 466 -17.08 24.53 38.16
N MET A 467 -17.29 25.14 36.99
CA MET A 467 -17.78 24.45 35.81
C MET A 467 -16.77 23.39 35.33
N GLU A 468 -17.23 22.15 35.18
CA GLU A 468 -16.42 21.05 34.66
C GLU A 468 -16.29 21.18 33.13
N ILE A 469 -15.14 21.64 32.66
CA ILE A 469 -14.83 21.83 31.25
C ILE A 469 -13.56 21.11 30.80
N SER A 470 -13.49 20.78 29.51
CA SER A 470 -12.30 20.26 28.83
C SER A 470 -12.17 20.81 27.42
N VAL A 471 -11.10 20.44 26.69
CA VAL A 471 -10.89 20.79 25.28
C VAL A 471 -10.98 22.30 25.03
N LEU A 472 -10.14 23.06 25.74
CA LEU A 472 -10.02 24.49 25.51
C LEU A 472 -9.41 24.73 24.12
N THR A 473 -9.95 25.68 23.38
CA THR A 473 -9.51 26.06 22.03
C THR A 473 -9.64 27.57 21.87
N ALA A 474 -8.83 28.16 20.99
CA ALA A 474 -8.98 29.56 20.60
C ALA A 474 -8.91 29.67 19.08
N ALA A 475 -9.98 30.17 18.49
CA ALA A 475 -10.01 30.56 17.08
C ALA A 475 -9.14 31.82 16.87
N GLU A 476 -8.77 32.09 15.62
CA GLU A 476 -8.08 33.32 15.25
C GLU A 476 -8.92 34.55 15.65
N GLY A 477 -8.30 35.49 16.37
CA GLY A 477 -8.97 36.69 16.86
C GLY A 477 -9.82 36.46 18.11
N ALA A 478 -9.55 35.41 18.89
CA ALA A 478 -10.19 35.22 20.19
C ALA A 478 -9.93 36.44 21.09
N PHE A 479 -10.96 36.89 21.82
CA PHE A 479 -10.94 38.14 22.60
C PHE A 479 -10.66 39.43 21.81
N ALA A 480 -10.83 39.44 20.47
CA ALA A 480 -10.74 40.68 19.70
C ALA A 480 -11.85 41.69 20.07
N GLY A 481 -12.91 41.24 20.75
CA GLY A 481 -13.96 42.07 21.35
C GLY A 481 -13.61 42.58 22.75
N ALA A 482 -14.19 43.71 23.15
CA ALA A 482 -14.15 44.16 24.55
C ALA A 482 -15.47 43.78 25.23
N PRO A 483 -15.45 43.29 26.48
CA PRO A 483 -14.32 43.18 27.41
C PRO A 483 -13.57 41.84 27.31
N PRO A 484 -12.34 41.79 27.87
CA PRO A 484 -11.51 40.58 27.92
C PRO A 484 -11.97 39.58 28.98
N GLU A 485 -13.24 39.60 29.41
CA GLU A 485 -13.73 38.79 30.51
C GLU A 485 -15.22 38.49 30.35
N TYR A 486 -15.57 37.21 30.38
CA TYR A 486 -16.92 36.68 30.31
C TYR A 486 -17.16 35.77 31.52
N GLU A 487 -18.18 36.08 32.31
CA GLU A 487 -18.63 35.24 33.42
C GLU A 487 -19.88 34.47 32.95
N LEU A 488 -19.81 33.14 32.99
CA LEU A 488 -20.86 32.23 32.56
C LEU A 488 -21.41 31.44 33.74
N GLU A 489 -22.72 31.22 33.74
CA GLU A 489 -23.45 30.39 34.69
C GLU A 489 -24.19 29.29 33.92
N LEU A 490 -23.94 28.03 34.28
CA LEU A 490 -24.63 26.86 33.74
C LEU A 490 -25.56 26.27 34.79
N SER A 491 -26.85 26.15 34.48
CA SER A 491 -27.86 25.56 35.38
C SER A 491 -27.92 24.03 35.28
N ASP A 492 -28.52 23.39 36.29
CA ASP A 492 -28.79 21.95 36.32
C ASP A 492 -29.75 21.47 35.21
N ALA A 493 -30.55 22.39 34.65
CA ALA A 493 -31.42 22.16 33.50
C ALA A 493 -30.72 22.33 32.15
N GLY A 494 -29.41 22.66 32.12
CA GLY A 494 -28.64 22.89 30.89
C GLY A 494 -28.79 24.29 30.29
N GLY A 495 -29.49 25.21 30.96
CA GLY A 495 -29.54 26.61 30.54
C GLY A 495 -28.22 27.32 30.82
N LEU A 496 -27.63 27.93 29.79
CA LEU A 496 -26.42 28.74 29.88
C LEU A 496 -26.78 30.23 29.83
N GLN A 497 -26.21 31.02 30.74
CA GLN A 497 -26.39 32.47 30.76
C GLN A 497 -25.08 33.16 31.15
N PHE A 498 -24.92 34.41 30.74
CA PHE A 498 -23.84 35.26 31.21
C PHE A 498 -24.26 35.94 32.52
N ALA A 499 -23.37 35.97 33.49
CA ALA A 499 -23.65 36.57 34.79
C ALA A 499 -23.93 38.07 34.63
N SER A 500 -24.87 38.61 35.42
CA SER A 500 -25.26 40.04 35.37
C SER A 500 -24.13 41.03 35.68
N THR A 501 -23.02 40.53 36.22
CA THR A 501 -21.77 41.24 36.52
C THR A 501 -20.81 41.31 35.34
N SER A 502 -21.07 40.59 34.25
CA SER A 502 -20.27 40.62 33.03
C SER A 502 -20.15 42.04 32.47
N LEU A 503 -18.92 42.44 32.15
CA LEU A 503 -18.59 43.78 31.64
C LEU A 503 -19.27 44.05 30.28
N SER A 504 -19.52 43.01 29.48
CA SER A 504 -20.48 42.96 28.37
C SER A 504 -20.80 41.52 27.99
N VAL A 505 -21.85 41.33 27.19
CA VAL A 505 -22.29 40.05 26.64
C VAL A 505 -22.07 40.03 25.13
N PRO A 506 -21.55 38.92 24.55
CA PRO A 506 -21.48 38.79 23.10
C PRO A 506 -22.89 38.73 22.51
N ALA A 507 -23.04 39.06 21.22
CA ALA A 507 -24.33 39.01 20.55
C ALA A 507 -24.80 37.56 20.29
N ASP A 508 -23.83 36.67 20.09
CA ASP A 508 -24.02 35.27 19.79
C ASP A 508 -22.91 34.41 20.41
N VAL A 509 -23.21 33.12 20.54
CA VAL A 509 -22.25 32.06 20.88
C VAL A 509 -22.46 30.90 19.92
N LEU A 510 -21.45 30.05 19.73
CA LEU A 510 -21.62 28.82 18.96
C LEU A 510 -21.83 27.66 19.93
N VAL A 511 -22.81 26.81 19.68
CA VAL A 511 -23.01 25.54 20.40
C VAL A 511 -23.00 24.41 19.36
N ASN A 512 -22.02 23.53 19.45
CA ASN A 512 -21.77 22.46 18.47
C ASN A 512 -21.69 22.98 17.01
N GLY A 513 -21.10 24.17 16.82
CA GLY A 513 -20.98 24.82 15.52
C GLY A 513 -22.22 25.59 15.06
N GLU A 514 -23.35 25.48 15.77
CA GLU A 514 -24.56 26.25 15.45
C GLU A 514 -24.60 27.57 16.21
N THR A 515 -24.88 28.67 15.51
CA THR A 515 -25.04 29.99 16.13
C THR A 515 -26.27 30.03 17.05
N ARG A 516 -26.06 30.50 18.28
CA ARG A 516 -27.08 30.74 19.30
C ARG A 516 -27.09 32.21 19.66
N VAL A 517 -28.28 32.78 19.84
CA VAL A 517 -28.44 34.22 20.13
C VAL A 517 -28.34 34.42 21.64
N VAL A 518 -27.63 35.47 22.06
CA VAL A 518 -27.63 35.90 23.46
C VAL A 518 -28.61 37.06 23.60
N ASP A 519 -29.61 36.89 24.47
CA ASP A 519 -30.63 37.93 24.67
C ASP A 519 -30.12 39.10 25.53
N ALA A 520 -30.96 40.13 25.69
CA ALA A 520 -30.60 41.33 26.44
C ALA A 520 -30.37 41.09 27.94
N ASP A 521 -30.86 39.97 28.48
CA ASP A 521 -30.67 39.57 29.88
C ASP A 521 -29.44 38.64 30.02
N GLY A 522 -28.75 38.32 28.91
CA GLY A 522 -27.56 37.48 28.87
C GLY A 522 -27.85 35.99 28.78
N VAL A 523 -29.08 35.58 28.50
CA VAL A 523 -29.44 34.16 28.38
C VAL A 523 -29.12 33.68 26.96
N VAL A 524 -28.49 32.51 26.85
CA VAL A 524 -28.23 31.87 25.55
C VAL A 524 -29.50 31.18 25.07
N ARG A 525 -30.01 31.60 23.91
CA ARG A 525 -31.25 31.11 23.28
C ARG A 525 -30.95 30.37 21.98
N ASN A 526 -31.93 29.61 21.49
CA ASN A 526 -31.86 29.00 20.16
C ASN A 526 -31.70 30.07 19.06
N ALA A 527 -31.25 29.66 17.87
CA ALA A 527 -30.99 30.56 16.74
C ALA A 527 -32.19 31.45 16.34
N ASP A 528 -33.42 31.01 16.66
CA ASP A 528 -34.66 31.73 16.38
C ASP A 528 -35.13 32.66 17.52
N ASP A 529 -34.32 32.80 18.59
CA ASP A 529 -34.58 33.62 19.77
C ASP A 529 -35.86 33.21 20.54
N THR A 530 -36.44 32.04 20.28
CA THR A 530 -37.77 31.68 20.81
C THR A 530 -37.75 30.91 22.13
N ALA A 531 -36.67 30.18 22.42
CA ALA A 531 -36.52 29.33 23.60
C ALA A 531 -35.06 29.31 24.08
N ASP A 532 -34.86 29.07 25.37
CA ASP A 532 -33.52 28.94 25.97
C ASP A 532 -32.80 27.76 25.31
N ALA A 533 -31.51 27.92 25.02
CA ALA A 533 -30.69 26.82 24.55
C ALA A 533 -30.49 25.84 25.72
N VAL A 534 -30.77 24.56 25.47
CA VAL A 534 -30.59 23.49 26.46
C VAL A 534 -29.33 22.73 26.10
N LEU A 535 -28.27 22.95 26.87
CA LEU A 535 -26.98 22.29 26.68
C LEU A 535 -26.93 20.98 27.49
N ALA A 536 -26.16 20.04 26.99
CA ALA A 536 -25.89 18.77 27.61
C ALA A 536 -24.38 18.58 27.84
N ALA A 537 -24.03 17.64 28.73
CA ALA A 537 -22.68 17.15 28.82
C ALA A 537 -22.23 16.60 27.47
N GLY A 538 -21.04 17.01 27.02
CA GLY A 538 -20.49 16.74 25.70
C GLY A 538 -20.62 17.89 24.70
N ASP A 539 -21.51 18.86 24.95
CA ASP A 539 -21.67 20.01 24.06
C ASP A 539 -20.41 20.90 24.08
N ARG A 540 -20.03 21.38 22.89
CA ARG A 540 -18.96 22.36 22.71
C ARG A 540 -19.57 23.75 22.60
N VAL A 541 -19.07 24.68 23.41
CA VAL A 541 -19.49 26.08 23.43
C VAL A 541 -18.32 26.95 23.01
N THR A 542 -18.55 27.89 22.10
CA THR A 542 -17.56 28.92 21.72
C THR A 542 -18.10 30.30 22.04
N VAL A 543 -17.33 31.05 22.81
CA VAL A 543 -17.63 32.41 23.26
C VAL A 543 -16.49 33.31 22.78
N ASP A 544 -16.79 34.26 21.89
CA ASP A 544 -15.82 35.24 21.38
C ASP A 544 -14.50 34.61 20.90
N GLY A 545 -14.62 33.51 20.15
CA GLY A 545 -13.50 32.74 19.62
C GLY A 545 -12.88 31.72 20.59
N VAL A 546 -13.21 31.74 21.90
CA VAL A 546 -12.74 30.74 22.87
C VAL A 546 -13.73 29.60 22.98
N GLY A 547 -13.30 28.39 22.59
CA GLY A 547 -14.11 27.17 22.65
C GLY A 547 -13.77 26.30 23.85
N PHE A 548 -14.77 25.64 24.44
CA PHE A 548 -14.61 24.64 25.49
C PHE A 548 -15.73 23.59 25.42
N ARG A 549 -15.50 22.39 25.95
CA ARG A 549 -16.50 21.33 26.09
C ARG A 549 -17.02 21.27 27.52
N ILE A 550 -18.33 21.14 27.68
CA ILE A 550 -18.96 20.89 28.98
C ILE A 550 -18.84 19.39 29.31
N ASP A 551 -18.18 19.04 30.42
CA ASP A 551 -17.99 17.64 30.81
C ASP A 551 -19.16 17.11 31.64
N ALA A 552 -19.77 17.95 32.47
CA ALA A 552 -20.92 17.60 33.29
C ALA A 552 -21.84 18.80 33.54
N LEU A 553 -23.14 18.51 33.73
CA LEU A 553 -24.09 19.49 34.26
C LEU A 553 -24.02 19.51 35.80
N PRO A 554 -24.29 20.66 36.44
CA PRO A 554 -24.37 20.76 37.89
C PRO A 554 -25.40 19.78 38.48
N GLU A 555 -25.20 19.35 39.73
CA GLU A 555 -26.17 18.50 40.42
C GLU A 555 -27.55 19.19 40.56
N ALA A 556 -28.62 18.38 40.49
CA ALA A 556 -29.98 18.90 40.58
C ALA A 556 -30.21 19.73 41.87
N ALA A 557 -30.76 20.94 41.71
CA ALA A 557 -30.97 21.92 42.77
C ALA A 557 -29.69 22.48 43.45
N ALA A 558 -28.51 22.29 42.85
CA ALA A 558 -27.31 23.05 43.19
C ALA A 558 -27.42 24.51 42.70
N SER A 559 -26.50 25.37 43.15
CA SER A 559 -26.27 26.65 42.48
C SER A 559 -25.79 26.40 41.04
N PRO A 560 -26.04 27.33 40.09
CA PRO A 560 -25.42 27.27 38.78
C PRO A 560 -23.90 27.12 38.90
N ALA A 561 -23.28 26.30 38.06
CA ALA A 561 -21.83 26.23 37.98
C ALA A 561 -21.30 27.46 37.26
N GLU A 562 -20.21 28.03 37.78
CA GLU A 562 -19.63 29.28 37.31
C GLU A 562 -18.36 29.01 36.48
N LEU A 563 -18.18 29.76 35.41
CA LEU A 563 -16.96 29.80 34.60
C LEU A 563 -16.65 31.25 34.22
N THR A 564 -15.49 31.73 34.63
CA THR A 564 -14.93 32.99 34.13
C THR A 564 -13.92 32.66 33.04
N LEU A 565 -14.19 33.13 31.82
CA LEU A 565 -13.22 33.15 30.71
C LEU A 565 -12.62 34.54 30.64
N GLN A 566 -11.32 34.67 30.84
CA GLN A 566 -10.65 35.97 30.74
C GLN A 566 -9.39 35.89 29.88
N GLU A 567 -9.12 36.97 29.14
CA GLU A 567 -7.84 37.19 28.49
C GLU A 567 -6.77 37.34 29.58
N ALA A 568 -5.79 36.46 29.54
CA ALA A 568 -4.70 36.47 30.50
C ALA A 568 -3.79 37.68 30.27
N ALA A 569 -3.29 38.25 31.36
CA ALA A 569 -2.38 39.39 31.29
C ALA A 569 -1.07 39.00 30.59
N SER A 570 -0.78 39.64 29.46
CA SER A 570 0.48 39.47 28.74
C SER A 570 1.68 39.89 29.59
N GLY A 571 2.72 39.05 29.59
CA GLY A 571 3.99 39.37 30.22
C GLY A 571 5.13 38.59 29.56
N PRO A 572 6.29 39.22 29.28
CA PRO A 572 7.40 38.57 28.60
C PRO A 572 8.00 37.39 29.40
N GLY A 573 7.67 37.28 30.69
CA GLY A 573 8.07 36.19 31.56
C GLY A 573 7.02 35.09 31.75
N ASP A 574 5.83 35.20 31.13
CA ASP A 574 4.82 34.15 31.19
C ASP A 574 5.23 32.96 30.32
N ASN A 575 5.11 31.77 30.89
CA ASN A 575 5.53 30.51 30.28
C ASN A 575 4.44 29.44 30.33
N ARG A 576 3.22 29.80 30.76
CA ARG A 576 2.14 28.82 30.96
C ARG A 576 1.80 28.07 29.66
N ASN A 577 1.80 28.76 28.52
CA ASN A 577 1.57 28.09 27.24
C ASN A 577 2.78 27.29 26.76
N ALA A 578 4.01 27.75 27.03
CA ALA A 578 5.20 26.95 26.74
C ALA A 578 5.22 25.62 27.51
N ILE A 579 4.76 25.61 28.77
CA ILE A 579 4.57 24.38 29.56
C ILE A 579 3.47 23.51 28.94
N ALA A 580 2.33 24.08 28.55
CA ALA A 580 1.26 23.32 27.88
C ALA A 580 1.72 22.70 26.55
N LEU A 581 2.48 23.44 25.74
CA LEU A 581 3.12 22.93 24.52
C LEU A 581 4.12 21.81 24.79
N GLN A 582 4.85 21.87 25.91
CA GLN A 582 5.71 20.78 26.34
C GLN A 582 4.90 19.54 26.74
N ASP A 583 3.82 19.72 27.48
CA ASP A 583 2.98 18.64 28.03
C ASP A 583 2.33 17.79 26.94
N LEU A 584 2.10 18.36 25.74
CA LEU A 584 1.67 17.66 24.52
C LEU A 584 2.50 16.41 24.20
N GLN A 585 3.80 16.35 24.60
CA GLN A 585 4.63 15.15 24.42
C GLN A 585 4.04 13.91 25.12
N SER A 586 3.34 14.14 26.22
CA SER A 586 2.77 13.11 27.09
C SER A 586 1.28 12.84 26.82
N GLU A 587 0.65 13.65 25.98
CA GLU A 587 -0.76 13.52 25.63
C GLU A 587 -0.99 12.51 24.50
N ASP A 588 -2.18 11.91 24.50
CA ASP A 588 -2.62 10.92 23.50
C ASP A 588 -3.07 11.60 22.19
N LEU A 589 -2.18 12.38 21.57
CA LEU A 589 -2.51 13.18 20.38
C LEU A 589 -2.85 12.33 19.14
N VAL A 590 -2.23 11.17 18.99
CA VAL A 590 -2.44 10.33 17.80
C VAL A 590 -3.73 9.56 17.96
N ALA A 591 -4.75 9.97 17.20
CA ALA A 591 -6.08 9.34 17.20
C ALA A 591 -6.76 9.30 18.60
N GLY A 592 -6.38 10.21 19.51
CA GLY A 592 -6.89 10.23 20.89
C GLY A 592 -6.46 9.03 21.74
N ARG A 593 -5.42 8.27 21.34
CA ARG A 593 -5.13 6.93 21.89
C ARG A 593 -3.67 6.63 22.17
N ALA A 594 -2.76 7.43 21.64
CA ALA A 594 -1.33 7.20 21.81
C ALA A 594 -0.57 8.52 21.72
N THR A 595 0.52 8.62 22.46
CA THR A 595 1.47 9.71 22.30
C THR A 595 2.23 9.60 20.98
N LEU A 596 2.79 10.71 20.50
CA LEU A 596 3.61 10.74 19.27
C LEU A 596 4.75 9.71 19.30
N THR A 597 5.40 9.53 20.45
CA THR A 597 6.50 8.57 20.61
C THR A 597 6.01 7.13 20.58
N GLN A 598 4.85 6.85 21.21
CA GLN A 598 4.24 5.51 21.17
C GLN A 598 3.79 5.13 19.76
N ALA A 599 3.15 6.06 19.04
CA ALA A 599 2.71 5.85 17.67
C ALA A 599 3.91 5.59 16.73
N TYR A 600 4.97 6.40 16.81
CA TYR A 600 6.19 6.17 16.04
C TYR A 600 6.85 4.83 16.37
N ALA A 601 6.98 4.48 17.66
CA ALA A 601 7.54 3.20 18.09
C ALA A 601 6.69 2.01 17.58
N SER A 602 5.37 2.13 17.57
CA SER A 602 4.46 1.13 17.02
C SER A 602 4.66 0.95 15.51
N MET A 603 4.82 2.04 14.76
CA MET A 603 5.11 1.99 13.32
C MET A 603 6.45 1.30 13.04
N VAL A 604 7.52 1.70 13.73
CA VAL A 604 8.85 1.04 13.63
C VAL A 604 8.73 -0.45 13.95
N SER A 605 8.00 -0.82 15.00
CA SER A 605 7.78 -2.22 15.37
C SER A 605 6.97 -3.00 14.34
N ASP A 606 5.93 -2.41 13.73
CA ASP A 606 5.11 -3.08 12.72
C ASP A 606 5.95 -3.42 11.48
N VAL A 607 6.69 -2.43 10.96
CA VAL A 607 7.58 -2.62 9.80
C VAL A 607 8.69 -3.61 10.12
N GLY A 608 9.35 -3.49 11.28
CA GLY A 608 10.41 -4.41 11.69
C GLY A 608 9.92 -5.85 11.86
N ASN A 609 8.73 -6.04 12.44
CA ASN A 609 8.11 -7.36 12.55
C ASN A 609 7.77 -7.94 11.18
N ARG A 610 7.20 -7.14 10.27
CA ARG A 610 6.90 -7.56 8.88
C ARG A 610 8.16 -7.97 8.14
N ALA A 611 9.21 -7.15 8.18
CA ALA A 611 10.49 -7.46 7.56
C ALA A 611 11.09 -8.77 8.11
N ASN A 612 10.98 -9.02 9.42
CA ASN A 612 11.46 -10.27 10.01
C ASN A 612 10.59 -11.48 9.59
N ILE A 613 9.27 -11.34 9.53
CA ILE A 613 8.36 -12.40 9.08
C ILE A 613 8.66 -12.78 7.62
N VAL A 614 8.78 -11.79 6.75
CA VAL A 614 9.07 -12.00 5.33
C VAL A 614 10.45 -12.65 5.15
N GLN A 615 11.46 -12.21 5.92
CA GLN A 615 12.80 -12.83 5.90
C GLN A 615 12.77 -14.31 6.28
N VAL A 616 12.09 -14.66 7.38
CA VAL A 616 12.01 -16.06 7.84
C VAL A 616 11.27 -16.92 6.82
N ASN A 617 10.18 -16.42 6.24
CA ASN A 617 9.45 -17.13 5.20
C ASN A 617 10.29 -17.29 3.93
N LEU A 618 11.05 -16.26 3.55
CA LEU A 618 11.96 -16.30 2.41
C LEU A 618 13.02 -17.39 2.59
N GLU A 619 13.70 -17.44 3.73
CA GLU A 619 14.71 -18.47 4.03
C GLU A 619 14.13 -19.88 3.98
N ALA A 620 12.92 -20.06 4.50
CA ALA A 620 12.21 -21.34 4.44
C ALA A 620 11.87 -21.74 2.99
N SER A 621 11.31 -20.81 2.21
CA SER A 621 10.93 -21.01 0.81
C SER A 621 12.14 -21.27 -0.09
N GLN A 622 13.26 -20.58 0.15
CA GLN A 622 14.54 -20.85 -0.54
C GLN A 622 15.03 -22.26 -0.25
N GLY A 623 15.02 -22.70 1.01
CA GLY A 623 15.44 -24.05 1.38
C GLY A 623 14.57 -25.15 0.76
N ILE A 624 13.26 -24.89 0.54
CA ILE A 624 12.36 -25.82 -0.18
C ILE A 624 12.68 -25.82 -1.67
N THR A 625 12.86 -24.64 -2.27
CA THR A 625 13.19 -24.48 -3.69
C THR A 625 14.49 -25.22 -4.02
N GLU A 626 15.55 -25.02 -3.24
CA GLU A 626 16.84 -25.71 -3.41
C GLU A 626 16.70 -27.25 -3.36
N GLN A 627 15.84 -27.77 -2.48
CA GLN A 627 15.58 -29.22 -2.40
C GLN A 627 14.86 -29.74 -3.65
N ILE A 628 13.88 -29.00 -4.16
CA ILE A 628 13.14 -29.38 -5.37
C ILE A 628 14.02 -29.26 -6.61
N GLU A 629 14.86 -28.22 -6.70
CA GLU A 629 15.87 -28.09 -7.75
C GLU A 629 16.85 -29.27 -7.73
N ALA A 630 17.35 -29.67 -6.56
CA ALA A 630 18.22 -30.84 -6.44
C ALA A 630 17.52 -32.14 -6.88
N LEU A 631 16.24 -32.30 -6.55
CA LEU A 631 15.42 -33.42 -7.02
C LEU A 631 15.23 -33.39 -8.55
N GLN A 632 14.94 -32.22 -9.11
CA GLN A 632 14.81 -32.02 -10.55
C GLN A 632 16.12 -32.38 -11.26
N GLN A 633 17.26 -31.91 -10.77
CA GLN A 633 18.59 -32.22 -11.31
C GLN A 633 18.94 -33.71 -11.20
N SER A 634 18.50 -34.40 -10.14
CA SER A 634 18.69 -35.85 -9.99
C SER A 634 17.89 -36.65 -11.02
N GLU A 635 16.65 -36.24 -11.32
CA GLU A 635 15.75 -36.96 -12.23
C GLU A 635 16.00 -36.61 -13.71
N SER A 636 16.19 -35.33 -14.00
CA SER A 636 16.19 -34.78 -15.36
C SER A 636 17.54 -34.19 -15.78
N GLY A 637 18.46 -33.94 -14.83
CA GLY A 637 19.75 -33.33 -15.08
C GLY A 637 20.79 -34.27 -15.71
N VAL A 638 21.85 -33.66 -16.26
CA VAL A 638 22.96 -34.37 -16.91
C VAL A 638 24.08 -34.64 -15.90
N ASN A 639 24.37 -35.91 -15.63
CA ASN A 639 25.53 -36.32 -14.84
C ASN A 639 26.72 -36.64 -15.75
N LEU A 640 27.79 -35.83 -15.67
CA LEU A 640 28.96 -35.97 -16.54
C LEU A 640 29.70 -37.31 -16.38
N ASP A 641 29.72 -37.89 -15.18
CA ASP A 641 30.35 -39.17 -14.95
C ASP A 641 29.54 -40.32 -15.57
N GLU A 642 28.21 -40.26 -15.46
CA GLU A 642 27.32 -41.21 -16.11
C GLU A 642 27.41 -41.10 -17.63
N GLU A 643 27.40 -39.88 -18.17
CA GLU A 643 27.54 -39.64 -19.61
C GLU A 643 28.91 -40.07 -20.13
N ALA A 644 30.00 -39.85 -19.37
CA ALA A 644 31.33 -40.33 -19.76
C ALA A 644 31.41 -41.86 -19.80
N ALA A 645 30.83 -42.55 -18.80
CA ALA A 645 30.73 -44.00 -18.79
C ALA A 645 29.88 -44.53 -19.96
N ASN A 646 28.74 -43.88 -20.24
CA ASN A 646 27.87 -44.18 -21.37
C ASN A 646 28.59 -43.98 -22.71
N LEU A 647 29.39 -42.91 -22.84
CA LEU A 647 30.18 -42.62 -24.04
C LEU A 647 31.17 -43.76 -24.33
N ILE A 648 31.93 -44.22 -23.32
CA ILE A 648 32.85 -45.36 -23.46
C ILE A 648 32.07 -46.64 -23.83
N ARG A 649 30.95 -46.90 -23.16
CA ARG A 649 30.09 -48.05 -23.43
C ARG A 649 29.60 -48.06 -24.88
N PHE A 650 29.11 -46.93 -25.38
CA PHE A 650 28.61 -46.83 -26.75
C PHE A 650 29.73 -46.84 -27.81
N GLN A 651 30.94 -46.34 -27.49
CA GLN A 651 32.12 -46.47 -28.36
C GLN A 651 32.52 -47.94 -28.52
N GLN A 652 32.57 -48.69 -27.42
CA GLN A 652 32.85 -50.13 -27.45
C GLN A 652 31.76 -50.88 -28.22
N TYR A 653 30.50 -50.53 -28.02
CA TYR A 653 29.37 -51.10 -28.75
C TYR A 653 29.44 -50.82 -30.26
N TYR A 654 29.79 -49.59 -30.65
CA TYR A 654 30.02 -49.22 -32.06
C TYR A 654 31.15 -50.05 -32.68
N ALA A 655 32.30 -50.14 -32.00
CA ALA A 655 33.46 -50.90 -32.47
C ALA A 655 33.18 -52.41 -32.59
N ALA A 656 32.41 -52.98 -31.66
CA ALA A 656 32.00 -54.38 -31.72
C ALA A 656 31.09 -54.67 -32.93
N ASN A 657 30.08 -53.82 -33.18
CA ASN A 657 29.19 -53.96 -34.34
C ASN A 657 29.95 -53.77 -35.67
N ALA A 658 30.90 -52.84 -35.74
CA ALA A 658 31.76 -52.66 -36.92
C ALA A 658 32.57 -53.93 -37.27
N ARG A 659 33.12 -54.63 -36.25
CA ARG A 659 33.81 -55.91 -36.46
C ARG A 659 32.87 -57.02 -36.95
N VAL A 660 31.62 -57.05 -36.47
CA VAL A 660 30.61 -58.01 -36.95
C VAL A 660 30.30 -57.77 -38.43
N ILE A 661 30.18 -56.50 -38.85
CA ILE A 661 29.97 -56.12 -40.26
C ILE A 661 31.16 -56.57 -41.12
N ASP A 662 32.39 -56.32 -40.68
CA ASP A 662 33.63 -56.71 -41.38
C ASP A 662 33.74 -58.24 -41.57
N THR A 663 33.47 -58.99 -40.49
CA THR A 663 33.43 -60.46 -40.53
C THR A 663 32.34 -60.97 -41.46
N ALA A 664 31.16 -60.35 -41.43
CA ALA A 664 30.05 -60.68 -42.32
C ALA A 664 30.36 -60.40 -43.79
N SER A 665 31.08 -59.31 -44.09
CA SER A 665 31.56 -58.98 -45.44
C SER A 665 32.53 -60.06 -45.94
N THR A 666 33.51 -60.42 -45.12
CA THR A 666 34.49 -61.47 -45.44
C THR A 666 33.81 -62.82 -45.74
N LEU A 667 32.79 -63.20 -44.95
CA LEU A 667 32.00 -64.41 -45.19
C LEU A 667 31.18 -64.33 -46.48
N LEU A 668 30.59 -63.16 -46.79
CA LEU A 668 29.85 -62.94 -48.02
C LEU A 668 30.77 -63.05 -49.25
N ASP A 669 31.94 -62.41 -49.19
CA ASP A 669 32.95 -62.43 -50.25
C ASP A 669 33.49 -63.85 -50.46
N THR A 670 33.70 -64.61 -49.39
CA THR A 670 34.09 -66.03 -49.47
C THR A 670 33.02 -66.87 -50.16
N ILE A 671 31.73 -66.67 -49.82
CA ILE A 671 30.61 -67.39 -50.45
C ILE A 671 30.44 -67.01 -51.92
N LEU A 672 30.59 -65.72 -52.27
CA LEU A 672 30.51 -65.24 -53.65
C LEU A 672 31.70 -65.73 -54.47
N GLY A 673 32.90 -65.80 -53.88
CA GLY A 673 34.09 -66.38 -54.48
C GLY A 673 34.03 -67.89 -54.71
N LEU A 674 33.14 -68.61 -54.01
CA LEU A 674 32.86 -70.03 -54.24
C LEU A 674 31.83 -70.28 -55.37
N ARG A 675 31.17 -69.23 -55.86
CA ARG A 675 30.10 -69.30 -56.88
C ARG A 675 30.57 -68.89 -58.30
N ASN A 676 31.78 -68.33 -58.42
CA ASN A 676 32.54 -68.24 -59.67
C ASN A 676 33.58 -69.36 -59.71
#